data_AF-A0AA36ILM6-F1
#
_entry.id   AF-A0AA36ILM6-F1
#
_cell.length_a   1.000
_cell.length_b   1.000
_cell.length_c   1.000
_cell.angle_alpha   90.00
_cell.angle_beta   90.00
_cell.angle_gamma   90.00
#
_symmetry.space_group_name_H-M   'P 1'
#
loop_
_entity.id
_entity.type
_entity.pdbx_description
1 polymer ?
#
loop_
_entity_poly.entity_id
_entity_poly.type
_entity_poly.pdbx_seq_one_letter_code
_entity_poly.pdbx_strand_id
1 'polypeptide(L)'
;MLKMQESSFLGVDGATSLKAEITGKIPELNSAAHYRSARKLVQDLGGAPALKEELIYSGYVDSDTSKLTLLDRPMNIFALLASGTMKQPDSEPEQDLLGTFKSKFMICKNKLENDINWDNPDMKWVKTSSMARQHRFLTTRDLHYQWFNPLMFGLVPADDGGVNARAALAEVEQMKAAALHFAKNNGWSDKVGLFVNVFGHNNVNSLFIHVLDMSELGPAFSYHDFKNMPLDDVIKVLREEAASNFLPAPVKTTDLPGLLEKAGARRRRDTTNDARGTGNFFFAGTDGATSVKAEVVGRLPIIKDAASFRAARRMLTEELGGMATLKEELARSGFIDPVTGNLTTGTRPFNVFARIGGGVMTQPGMDKEQEYLQEFKDHFIVCSNLPANDEHWDSDDKEWVGKASMSKRHRFLTIKDLHWQWFNVLGFGLLPESKGGAGLGRAIALVEVMKAAALRYTAICPGWTNRVGLFFHVFGHNSVNSLHLHILDMAELGPTFWHYEYKNCPLDVVLKVLKEEASSHSTGAESYGLMAEVTAAATEAAKAAAAAAEAALSASRPSVRCSDGLEILTLNVGGELFTVSRQIMLQAPPDSLLHQMFVEDTVRLSNLDANQRPFLNYPATAFRYIADHLRLLAQLPKTNVLQPLTVPPSHEKQVRELAWILGVEDMVLCTPQYGRNGKAAALRPQLGRSFCCMRRRAQHGEISSQLSNSSQV
;
A
#
# COMPACT_ATOMS: atom_id res chain seq x y z
N MET A 1 26.98 10.38 -62.10
CA MET A 1 26.99 8.97 -61.65
C MET A 1 28.20 8.76 -60.75
N LEU A 2 28.05 9.08 -59.46
CA LEU A 2 29.05 8.75 -58.44
C LEU A 2 28.84 7.28 -58.06
N LYS A 3 29.89 6.46 -58.11
CA LYS A 3 29.88 5.08 -57.61
C LYS A 3 29.64 5.14 -56.10
N MET A 4 28.39 4.91 -55.67
CA MET A 4 28.10 4.61 -54.27
C MET A 4 28.83 3.32 -53.91
N GLN A 5 29.71 3.39 -52.91
CA GLN A 5 30.25 2.20 -52.27
C GLN A 5 29.09 1.43 -51.63
N GLU A 6 28.91 0.17 -52.03
CA GLU A 6 27.97 -0.76 -51.40
C GLU A 6 28.46 -1.06 -49.98
N SER A 7 28.01 -0.31 -48.98
CA SER A 7 28.06 -0.75 -47.58
C SER A 7 26.92 -1.75 -47.38
N SER A 8 27.18 -3.03 -47.66
CA SER A 8 26.22 -4.08 -47.32
C SER A 8 26.21 -4.27 -45.80
N PHE A 9 25.08 -3.97 -45.18
CA PHE A 9 24.81 -4.36 -43.79
C PHE A 9 24.70 -5.90 -43.76
N LEU A 10 25.78 -6.58 -43.37
CA LEU A 10 25.77 -8.02 -43.11
C LEU A 10 25.42 -8.22 -41.63
N GLY A 11 24.13 -8.40 -41.33
CA GLY A 11 23.66 -8.72 -39.99
C GLY A 11 24.18 -10.08 -39.51
N VAL A 12 24.07 -10.33 -38.19
CA VAL A 12 24.32 -11.64 -37.58
C VAL A 12 23.28 -12.62 -38.17
N ASP A 13 23.70 -13.82 -38.57
CA ASP A 13 22.85 -14.88 -39.16
C ASP A 13 22.12 -14.55 -40.49
N GLY A 14 22.58 -13.53 -41.24
CA GLY A 14 22.06 -13.24 -42.58
C GLY A 14 20.83 -12.30 -42.61
N ALA A 15 20.52 -11.62 -41.50
CA ALA A 15 19.50 -10.58 -41.47
C ALA A 15 19.88 -9.39 -42.37
N THR A 16 18.92 -8.88 -43.14
CA THR A 16 19.11 -7.82 -44.15
C THR A 16 18.85 -6.40 -43.62
N SER A 17 18.37 -6.24 -42.37
CA SER A 17 18.10 -4.96 -41.71
C SER A 17 17.97 -5.12 -40.19
N LEU A 18 18.16 -4.04 -39.42
CA LEU A 18 17.87 -3.99 -37.98
C LEU A 18 16.40 -4.30 -37.70
N LYS A 19 15.49 -3.87 -38.59
CA LYS A 19 14.07 -4.18 -38.49
C LYS A 19 13.82 -5.70 -38.49
N ALA A 20 14.41 -6.42 -39.44
CA ALA A 20 14.28 -7.87 -39.53
C ALA A 20 14.89 -8.59 -38.31
N GLU A 21 16.03 -8.09 -37.83
CA GLU A 21 16.73 -8.62 -36.65
C GLU A 21 15.88 -8.51 -35.37
N ILE A 22 15.28 -7.35 -35.13
CA ILE A 22 14.40 -7.13 -33.97
C ILE A 22 13.17 -8.04 -34.04
N THR A 23 12.51 -8.12 -35.21
CA THR A 23 11.33 -8.97 -35.38
C THR A 23 11.65 -10.45 -35.23
N GLY A 24 12.82 -10.89 -35.70
CA GLY A 24 13.26 -12.28 -35.56
C GLY A 24 13.58 -12.68 -34.12
N LYS A 25 14.25 -11.79 -33.37
CA LYS A 25 14.66 -12.08 -31.98
C LYS A 25 13.57 -11.80 -30.94
N ILE A 26 12.64 -10.89 -31.24
CA ILE A 26 11.60 -10.44 -30.32
C ILE A 26 10.27 -10.49 -31.06
N PRO A 27 9.67 -11.69 -31.23
CA PRO A 27 8.45 -11.87 -32.02
C PRO A 27 7.22 -11.21 -31.38
N GLU A 28 7.25 -10.97 -30.07
CA GLU A 28 6.24 -10.23 -29.32
C GLU A 28 6.86 -9.00 -28.68
N LEU A 29 6.28 -7.83 -28.93
CA LEU A 29 6.76 -6.54 -28.46
C LEU A 29 5.59 -5.72 -27.91
N ASN A 30 5.06 -6.18 -26.79
CA ASN A 30 3.87 -5.68 -26.12
C ASN A 30 3.98 -5.58 -24.58
N SER A 31 5.18 -5.65 -24.01
CA SER A 31 5.42 -5.51 -22.57
C SER A 31 6.69 -4.72 -22.24
N ALA A 32 6.80 -4.18 -21.03
CA ALA A 32 8.01 -3.51 -20.57
C ALA A 32 9.27 -4.39 -20.68
N ALA A 33 9.16 -5.71 -20.44
CA ALA A 33 10.28 -6.64 -20.59
C ALA A 33 10.71 -6.78 -22.05
N HIS A 34 9.75 -6.95 -22.97
CA HIS A 34 10.02 -7.00 -24.40
C HIS A 34 10.66 -5.69 -24.89
N TYR A 35 10.16 -4.55 -24.41
CA TYR A 35 10.70 -3.23 -24.75
C TYR A 35 12.15 -3.04 -24.27
N ARG A 36 12.50 -3.46 -23.05
CA ARG A 36 13.91 -3.46 -22.57
C ARG A 36 14.81 -4.29 -23.46
N SER A 37 14.38 -5.50 -23.80
CA SER A 37 15.14 -6.40 -24.68
C SER A 37 15.36 -5.77 -26.06
N ALA A 38 14.35 -5.10 -26.61
CA ALA A 38 14.47 -4.41 -27.90
C ALA A 38 15.42 -3.22 -27.84
N ARG A 39 15.37 -2.41 -26.77
CA ARG A 39 16.30 -1.29 -26.57
C ARG A 39 17.74 -1.78 -26.42
N LYS A 40 17.95 -2.81 -25.61
CA LYS A 40 19.27 -3.44 -25.45
C LYS A 40 19.79 -3.97 -26.78
N LEU A 41 18.95 -4.67 -27.56
CA LEU A 41 19.33 -5.19 -28.86
C LEU A 41 19.73 -4.07 -29.84
N VAL A 42 18.98 -2.96 -29.89
CA VAL A 42 19.36 -1.78 -30.70
C VAL A 42 20.72 -1.23 -30.27
N GLN A 43 20.97 -1.08 -28.97
CA GLN A 43 22.27 -0.62 -28.45
C GLN A 43 23.41 -1.58 -28.84
N ASP A 44 23.19 -2.89 -28.72
CA ASP A 44 24.17 -3.93 -29.07
C ASP A 44 24.47 -3.95 -30.59
N LEU A 45 23.52 -3.49 -31.43
CA LEU A 45 23.64 -3.42 -32.89
C LEU A 45 24.12 -2.04 -33.41
N GLY A 46 24.74 -1.22 -32.57
CA GLY A 46 25.30 0.08 -32.95
C GLY A 46 24.43 1.29 -32.57
N GLY A 47 23.34 1.07 -31.84
CA GLY A 47 22.55 2.11 -31.20
C GLY A 47 21.82 3.04 -32.17
N ALA A 48 21.66 4.30 -31.74
CA ALA A 48 20.95 5.30 -32.53
C ALA A 48 21.59 5.61 -33.91
N PRO A 49 22.94 5.71 -34.04
CA PRO A 49 23.57 5.95 -35.33
C PRO A 49 23.27 4.87 -36.38
N ALA A 50 23.37 3.59 -36.02
CA ALA A 50 23.11 2.48 -36.95
C ALA A 50 21.65 2.51 -37.46
N LEU A 51 20.70 2.79 -36.56
CA LEU A 51 19.30 2.91 -36.94
C LEU A 51 19.03 4.16 -37.81
N LYS A 52 19.73 5.27 -37.56
CA LYS A 52 19.66 6.47 -38.42
C LYS A 52 20.14 6.17 -39.84
N GLU A 53 21.26 5.47 -39.98
CA GLU A 53 21.80 5.09 -41.30
C GLU A 53 20.81 4.21 -42.09
N GLU A 54 20.17 3.23 -41.43
CA GLU A 54 19.12 2.41 -42.07
C GLU A 54 17.94 3.27 -42.56
N LEU A 55 17.53 4.27 -41.78
CA LEU A 55 16.45 5.18 -42.15
C LEU A 55 16.83 6.15 -43.28
N ILE A 56 18.09 6.61 -43.31
CA ILE A 56 18.63 7.42 -44.41
C ILE A 56 18.67 6.58 -45.69
N TYR A 57 19.23 5.38 -45.63
CA TYR A 57 19.30 4.46 -46.76
C TYR A 57 17.90 4.12 -47.31
N SER A 58 16.94 3.97 -46.41
CA SER A 58 15.53 3.71 -46.76
C SER A 58 14.76 4.96 -47.21
N GLY A 59 15.35 6.15 -47.15
CA GLY A 59 14.74 7.41 -47.57
C GLY A 59 13.72 8.00 -46.59
N TYR A 60 13.66 7.54 -45.34
CA TYR A 60 12.77 8.06 -44.29
C TYR A 60 13.36 9.23 -43.51
N VAL A 61 14.69 9.34 -43.45
CA VAL A 61 15.41 10.43 -42.76
C VAL A 61 16.30 11.14 -43.76
N ASP A 62 16.27 12.46 -43.74
CA ASP A 62 17.15 13.31 -44.53
C ASP A 62 18.54 13.35 -43.87
N SER A 63 19.59 13.04 -44.64
CA SER A 63 20.96 12.89 -44.13
C SER A 63 21.54 14.17 -43.55
N ASP A 64 21.11 15.32 -44.07
CA ASP A 64 21.71 16.61 -43.77
C ASP A 64 21.02 17.27 -42.58
N THR A 65 19.71 17.07 -42.45
CA THR A 65 18.88 17.71 -41.42
C THR A 65 18.51 16.80 -40.26
N SER A 66 18.71 15.48 -40.40
CA SER A 66 18.29 14.48 -39.41
C SER A 66 16.78 14.50 -39.10
N LYS A 67 15.99 15.00 -40.04
CA LYS A 67 14.52 15.07 -39.95
C LYS A 67 13.88 14.01 -40.82
N LEU A 68 12.64 13.64 -40.46
CA LEU A 68 11.82 12.79 -41.30
C LEU A 68 11.56 13.45 -42.66
N THR A 69 11.72 12.67 -43.72
CA THR A 69 11.50 13.16 -45.09
C THR A 69 10.01 13.39 -45.35
N LEU A 70 9.73 14.38 -46.19
CA LEU A 70 8.38 14.72 -46.66
C LEU A 70 8.19 14.31 -48.13
N LEU A 71 8.91 13.27 -48.57
CA LEU A 71 8.87 12.75 -49.93
C LEU A 71 7.63 11.88 -50.15
N ASP A 72 7.19 11.79 -51.40
CA ASP A 72 6.09 10.89 -51.78
C ASP A 72 6.49 9.40 -51.68
N ARG A 73 7.79 9.09 -51.73
CA ARG A 73 8.32 7.72 -51.64
C ARG A 73 9.66 7.68 -50.88
N PRO A 74 9.77 6.92 -49.78
CA PRO A 74 8.65 6.28 -49.07
C PRO A 74 7.72 7.33 -48.43
N MET A 75 6.40 7.12 -48.53
CA MET A 75 5.43 8.07 -47.97
C MET A 75 5.35 7.92 -46.44
N ASN A 76 5.77 8.97 -45.71
CA ASN A 76 5.57 9.06 -44.26
C ASN A 76 4.33 9.91 -43.94
N ILE A 77 3.17 9.26 -43.90
CA ILE A 77 1.88 9.94 -43.73
C ILE A 77 1.82 10.81 -42.47
N PHE A 78 2.37 10.35 -41.36
CA PHE A 78 2.34 11.10 -40.10
C PHE A 78 3.29 12.31 -40.14
N ALA A 79 4.45 12.20 -40.79
CA ALA A 79 5.35 13.34 -40.97
C ALA A 79 4.72 14.42 -41.88
N LEU A 80 4.06 14.00 -42.97
CA LEU A 80 3.33 14.91 -43.87
C LEU A 80 2.18 15.65 -43.18
N LEU A 81 1.46 14.97 -42.29
CA LEU A 81 0.40 15.60 -41.48
C LEU A 81 0.98 16.52 -40.41
N ALA A 82 2.03 16.10 -39.71
CA ALA A 82 2.70 16.87 -38.67
C ALA A 82 3.33 18.17 -39.21
N SER A 83 3.89 18.14 -40.43
CA SER A 83 4.44 19.31 -41.12
C SER A 83 3.37 20.25 -41.69
N GLY A 84 2.13 19.76 -41.84
CA GLY A 84 1.06 20.47 -42.54
C GLY A 84 1.13 20.41 -44.06
N THR A 85 2.08 19.63 -44.63
CA THR A 85 2.16 19.37 -46.08
C THR A 85 0.94 18.61 -46.58
N MET A 86 0.39 17.72 -45.76
CA MET A 86 -0.89 17.05 -45.99
C MET A 86 -1.92 17.49 -44.95
N LYS A 87 -3.19 17.55 -45.35
CA LYS A 87 -4.33 17.81 -44.45
C LYS A 87 -5.37 16.71 -44.60
N GLN A 88 -5.95 16.26 -43.48
CA GLN A 88 -7.11 15.38 -43.50
C GLN A 88 -8.40 16.21 -43.51
N PRO A 89 -9.43 15.82 -44.29
CA PRO A 89 -10.74 16.45 -44.24
C PRO A 89 -11.30 16.48 -42.80
N ASP A 90 -11.86 17.62 -42.43
CA ASP A 90 -12.53 17.83 -41.13
C ASP A 90 -11.64 17.51 -39.91
N SER A 91 -10.32 17.68 -40.03
CA SER A 91 -9.37 17.41 -38.93
C SER A 91 -9.23 18.59 -37.96
N GLU A 92 -9.50 19.82 -38.39
CA GLU A 92 -9.39 21.01 -37.52
C GLU A 92 -10.25 20.93 -36.25
N PRO A 93 -11.54 20.53 -36.29
CA PRO A 93 -12.32 20.39 -35.08
C PRO A 93 -11.73 19.38 -34.08
N GLU A 94 -11.21 18.24 -34.55
CA GLU A 94 -10.54 17.27 -33.66
C GLU A 94 -9.21 17.80 -33.14
N GLN A 95 -8.49 18.55 -33.96
CA GLN A 95 -7.23 19.17 -33.57
C GLN A 95 -7.44 20.26 -32.50
N ASP A 96 -8.57 20.98 -32.52
CA ASP A 96 -8.93 21.97 -31.48
C ASP A 96 -9.18 21.32 -30.12
N LEU A 97 -9.62 20.05 -30.08
CA LEU A 97 -9.81 19.31 -28.83
C LEU A 97 -8.50 19.02 -28.07
N LEU A 98 -7.34 19.21 -28.69
CA LEU A 98 -6.04 19.16 -28.00
C LEU A 98 -5.78 20.40 -27.11
N GLY A 99 -6.54 21.49 -27.28
CA GLY A 99 -6.35 22.71 -26.49
C GLY A 99 -4.91 23.25 -26.61
N THR A 100 -4.24 23.45 -25.46
CA THR A 100 -2.86 23.97 -25.44
C THR A 100 -1.83 23.03 -26.07
N PHE A 101 -2.16 21.75 -26.25
CA PHE A 101 -1.28 20.75 -26.86
C PHE A 101 -1.25 20.83 -28.40
N LYS A 102 -2.21 21.51 -29.05
CA LYS A 102 -2.35 21.61 -30.52
C LYS A 102 -1.09 22.14 -31.21
N SER A 103 -0.33 23.01 -30.55
CA SER A 103 0.91 23.62 -31.06
C SER A 103 2.07 22.63 -31.18
N LYS A 104 2.01 21.50 -30.45
CA LYS A 104 3.11 20.55 -30.31
C LYS A 104 2.79 19.17 -30.87
N PHE A 105 1.53 18.75 -30.76
CA PHE A 105 1.07 17.44 -31.21
C PHE A 105 -0.02 17.56 -32.27
N MET A 106 -0.22 16.49 -33.02
CA MET A 106 -1.21 16.37 -34.09
C MET A 106 -2.07 15.13 -33.85
N ILE A 107 -3.39 15.27 -33.89
CA ILE A 107 -4.33 14.15 -33.95
C ILE A 107 -4.58 13.80 -35.42
N CYS A 108 -4.53 12.51 -35.73
CA CYS A 108 -4.79 12.00 -37.07
C CYS A 108 -5.92 10.96 -37.03
N LYS A 109 -6.76 10.98 -38.07
CA LYS A 109 -7.81 9.99 -38.30
C LYS A 109 -7.24 8.77 -39.02
N ASN A 110 -7.85 7.61 -38.84
CA ASN A 110 -7.61 6.47 -39.72
C ASN A 110 -8.27 6.74 -41.09
N LYS A 111 -8.06 5.84 -42.05
CA LYS A 111 -8.89 5.83 -43.26
C LYS A 111 -10.34 5.55 -42.88
N LEU A 112 -11.27 6.25 -43.53
CA LEU A 112 -12.71 6.09 -43.27
C LEU A 112 -13.17 4.63 -43.40
N GLU A 113 -12.67 3.91 -44.41
CA GLU A 113 -12.95 2.48 -44.60
C GLU A 113 -12.51 1.58 -43.42
N ASN A 114 -11.41 1.94 -42.75
CA ASN A 114 -10.91 1.22 -41.59
C ASN A 114 -11.75 1.52 -40.34
N ASP A 115 -12.20 2.77 -40.18
CA ASP A 115 -13.08 3.20 -39.09
C ASP A 115 -14.48 2.58 -39.23
N ILE A 116 -15.04 2.49 -40.44
CA ILE A 116 -16.37 1.88 -40.66
C ILE A 116 -16.36 0.37 -40.38
N ASN A 117 -15.24 -0.33 -40.64
CA ASN A 117 -15.12 -1.78 -40.47
C ASN A 117 -14.39 -2.19 -39.17
N TRP A 118 -14.41 -1.33 -38.14
CA TRP A 118 -13.71 -1.58 -36.88
C TRP A 118 -14.15 -2.88 -36.17
N ASP A 119 -15.43 -3.25 -36.29
CA ASP A 119 -16.05 -4.43 -35.68
C ASP A 119 -16.17 -5.62 -36.65
N ASN A 120 -15.69 -5.49 -37.89
CA ASN A 120 -15.86 -6.51 -38.91
C ASN A 120 -14.92 -7.72 -38.65
N PRO A 121 -15.45 -8.94 -38.47
CA PRO A 121 -14.63 -10.12 -38.15
C PRO A 121 -13.91 -10.74 -39.35
N ASP A 122 -14.17 -10.29 -40.59
CA ASP A 122 -13.47 -10.79 -41.78
C ASP A 122 -11.97 -10.46 -41.69
N MET A 123 -11.12 -11.49 -41.83
CA MET A 123 -9.66 -11.38 -41.78
C MET A 123 -9.06 -10.36 -42.74
N LYS A 124 -9.75 -10.00 -43.83
CA LYS A 124 -9.37 -8.88 -44.69
C LYS A 124 -9.35 -7.57 -43.91
N TRP A 125 -10.40 -7.31 -43.11
CA TRP A 125 -10.57 -6.10 -42.33
C TRP A 125 -9.81 -6.14 -41.01
N VAL A 126 -9.80 -7.27 -40.30
CA VAL A 126 -9.09 -7.42 -39.01
C VAL A 126 -7.62 -6.95 -39.08
N LYS A 127 -6.97 -7.11 -40.25
CA LYS A 127 -5.58 -6.69 -40.46
C LYS A 127 -5.38 -5.18 -40.59
N THR A 128 -6.39 -4.43 -41.02
CA THR A 128 -6.27 -3.01 -41.40
C THR A 128 -7.26 -2.08 -40.74
N SER A 129 -8.38 -2.59 -40.20
CA SER A 129 -9.42 -1.80 -39.57
C SER A 129 -8.95 -1.17 -38.25
N SER A 130 -9.73 -0.22 -37.77
CA SER A 130 -9.49 0.41 -36.48
C SER A 130 -9.65 -0.59 -35.34
N MET A 131 -8.80 -0.47 -34.31
CA MET A 131 -8.76 -1.41 -33.18
C MET A 131 -9.89 -1.21 -32.19
N ALA A 132 -10.57 -0.06 -32.25
CA ALA A 132 -11.73 0.27 -31.46
C ALA A 132 -12.68 1.15 -32.28
N ARG A 133 -13.94 1.25 -31.88
CA ARG A 133 -14.92 2.16 -32.50
C ARG A 133 -14.41 3.59 -32.50
N GLN A 134 -13.79 3.99 -31.40
CA GLN A 134 -13.13 5.28 -31.26
C GLN A 134 -11.62 5.05 -31.22
N HIS A 135 -11.01 5.25 -32.39
CA HIS A 135 -9.58 5.06 -32.60
C HIS A 135 -9.00 6.27 -33.32
N ARG A 136 -8.03 6.94 -32.70
CA ARG A 136 -7.25 8.03 -33.28
C ARG A 136 -5.77 7.80 -33.09
N PHE A 137 -4.96 8.57 -33.81
CA PHE A 137 -3.51 8.56 -33.66
C PHE A 137 -3.05 9.93 -33.15
N LEU A 138 -2.17 9.96 -32.15
CA LEU A 138 -1.44 11.16 -31.76
C LEU A 138 0.00 11.06 -32.26
N THR A 139 0.49 12.09 -32.93
CA THR A 139 1.90 12.22 -33.33
C THR A 139 2.49 13.58 -32.90
N THR A 140 3.81 13.74 -33.01
CA THR A 140 4.52 14.98 -32.68
C THR A 140 4.77 15.84 -33.91
N ARG A 141 4.77 17.16 -33.73
CA ARG A 141 5.20 18.13 -34.77
C ARG A 141 6.71 18.27 -34.87
N ASP A 142 7.45 17.74 -33.89
CA ASP A 142 8.90 17.67 -33.97
C ASP A 142 9.34 16.52 -34.89
N LEU A 143 9.77 16.87 -36.10
CA LEU A 143 10.17 15.91 -37.14
C LEU A 143 11.58 15.36 -36.95
N HIS A 144 12.29 15.70 -35.87
CA HIS A 144 13.61 15.13 -35.61
C HIS A 144 13.52 13.61 -35.49
N TYR A 145 14.47 12.88 -36.10
CA TYR A 145 14.40 11.42 -36.15
C TYR A 145 14.41 10.77 -34.77
N GLN A 146 14.93 11.42 -33.71
CA GLN A 146 14.83 10.89 -32.35
C GLN A 146 13.38 10.55 -31.92
N TRP A 147 12.40 11.20 -32.53
CA TRP A 147 10.99 10.99 -32.24
C TRP A 147 10.30 10.06 -33.24
N PHE A 148 11.01 9.43 -34.18
CA PHE A 148 10.37 8.60 -35.21
C PHE A 148 9.78 7.30 -34.64
N ASN A 149 10.33 6.78 -33.54
CA ASN A 149 9.85 5.57 -32.89
C ASN A 149 10.27 5.52 -31.42
N PRO A 150 9.47 4.89 -30.53
CA PRO A 150 9.82 4.79 -29.12
C PRO A 150 11.18 4.17 -28.82
N LEU A 151 11.75 3.30 -29.66
CA LEU A 151 13.10 2.76 -29.41
C LEU A 151 14.19 3.84 -29.35
N MET A 152 14.00 4.99 -30.00
CA MET A 152 15.00 6.05 -30.06
C MET A 152 14.95 7.03 -28.91
N PHE A 153 13.85 7.02 -28.14
CA PHE A 153 13.64 7.96 -27.05
C PHE A 153 14.82 7.88 -26.06
N GLY A 154 15.56 8.97 -25.93
CA GLY A 154 16.69 9.06 -25.01
C GLY A 154 18.01 8.44 -25.48
N LEU A 155 18.07 7.85 -26.68
CA LEU A 155 19.27 7.18 -27.22
C LEU A 155 20.07 8.02 -28.21
N VAL A 156 19.47 9.07 -28.77
CA VAL A 156 20.16 9.92 -29.75
C VAL A 156 21.18 10.80 -29.01
N PRO A 157 22.46 10.80 -29.44
CA PRO A 157 23.49 11.68 -28.87
C PRO A 157 23.14 13.17 -28.99
N ALA A 158 23.58 13.97 -28.02
CA ALA A 158 23.26 15.41 -27.98
C ALA A 158 23.89 16.20 -29.14
N ASP A 159 25.05 15.76 -29.63
CA ASP A 159 25.72 16.31 -30.82
C ASP A 159 24.94 16.04 -32.12
N ASP A 160 24.04 15.05 -32.11
CA ASP A 160 23.10 14.78 -33.20
C ASP A 160 21.68 15.31 -32.91
N GLY A 161 21.57 16.37 -32.10
CA GLY A 161 20.29 17.01 -31.76
C GLY A 161 19.39 16.17 -30.83
N GLY A 162 19.94 15.10 -30.28
CA GLY A 162 19.23 14.20 -29.38
C GLY A 162 19.02 14.75 -27.98
N VAL A 163 18.08 14.14 -27.26
CA VAL A 163 17.86 14.38 -25.83
C VAL A 163 18.16 13.13 -25.02
N ASN A 164 18.54 13.30 -23.76
CA ASN A 164 18.76 12.17 -22.86
C ASN A 164 17.41 11.51 -22.44
N ALA A 165 17.49 10.33 -21.82
CA ALA A 165 16.31 9.57 -21.37
C ALA A 165 15.35 10.38 -20.48
N ARG A 166 15.85 11.32 -19.67
CA ARG A 166 15.00 12.16 -18.81
C ARG A 166 14.17 13.15 -19.63
N ALA A 167 14.80 13.87 -20.55
CA ALA A 167 14.09 14.81 -21.42
C ALA A 167 13.12 14.08 -22.35
N ALA A 168 13.51 12.90 -22.85
CA ALA A 168 12.62 12.02 -23.61
C ALA A 168 11.42 11.56 -22.77
N LEU A 169 11.62 11.15 -21.52
CA LEU A 169 10.54 10.80 -20.60
C LEU A 169 9.54 11.96 -20.42
N ALA A 170 10.03 13.17 -20.16
CA ALA A 170 9.18 14.34 -19.99
C ALA A 170 8.34 14.64 -21.25
N GLU A 171 8.91 14.41 -22.43
CA GLU A 171 8.22 14.54 -23.71
C GLU A 171 7.11 13.50 -23.86
N VAL A 172 7.39 12.22 -23.57
CA VAL A 172 6.41 11.13 -23.68
C VAL A 172 5.28 11.27 -22.66
N GLU A 173 5.56 11.79 -21.46
CA GLU A 173 4.53 12.12 -20.48
C GLU A 173 3.61 13.26 -20.97
N GLN A 174 4.14 14.24 -21.70
CA GLN A 174 3.31 15.26 -22.37
C GLN A 174 2.47 14.67 -23.50
N MET A 175 3.01 13.72 -24.29
CA MET A 175 2.22 13.01 -25.30
C MET A 175 1.06 12.22 -24.66
N LYS A 176 1.31 11.52 -23.55
CA LYS A 176 0.26 10.83 -22.77
C LYS A 176 -0.80 11.82 -22.30
N ALA A 177 -0.39 12.94 -21.71
CA ALA A 177 -1.31 13.97 -21.23
C ALA A 177 -2.16 14.55 -22.37
N ALA A 178 -1.56 14.81 -23.53
CA ALA A 178 -2.25 15.32 -24.71
C ALA A 178 -3.29 14.33 -25.25
N ALA A 179 -2.94 13.03 -25.35
CA ALA A 179 -3.86 11.99 -25.80
C ALA A 179 -5.07 11.84 -24.87
N LEU A 180 -4.85 11.81 -23.55
CA LEU A 180 -5.93 11.72 -22.56
C LEU A 180 -6.79 13.00 -22.54
N HIS A 181 -6.18 14.17 -22.72
CA HIS A 181 -6.91 15.44 -22.82
C HIS A 181 -7.82 15.46 -24.05
N PHE A 182 -7.31 15.02 -25.20
CA PHE A 182 -8.09 14.87 -26.42
C PHE A 182 -9.29 13.93 -26.22
N ALA A 183 -9.06 12.71 -25.73
CA ALA A 183 -10.11 11.72 -25.54
C ALA A 183 -11.22 12.24 -24.60
N LYS A 184 -10.83 12.90 -23.50
CA LYS A 184 -11.77 13.53 -22.57
C LYS A 184 -12.61 14.62 -23.26
N ASN A 185 -11.99 15.51 -24.00
CA ASN A 185 -12.69 16.61 -24.67
C ASN A 185 -13.57 16.12 -25.83
N ASN A 186 -13.25 14.97 -26.42
CA ASN A 186 -14.04 14.33 -27.46
C ASN A 186 -15.18 13.45 -26.90
N GLY A 187 -15.39 13.43 -25.58
CA GLY A 187 -16.49 12.70 -24.94
C GLY A 187 -16.33 11.17 -24.92
N TRP A 188 -15.09 10.67 -24.95
CA TRP A 188 -14.82 9.23 -24.86
C TRP A 188 -15.10 8.71 -23.43
N SER A 189 -15.15 7.39 -23.28
CA SER A 189 -15.27 6.78 -21.95
C SER A 189 -14.05 7.09 -21.06
N ASP A 190 -14.15 6.78 -19.78
CA ASP A 190 -13.03 6.88 -18.82
C ASP A 190 -11.98 5.78 -19.03
N LYS A 191 -12.24 4.80 -19.91
CA LYS A 191 -11.35 3.67 -20.21
C LYS A 191 -10.58 3.92 -21.50
N VAL A 192 -9.63 4.86 -21.46
CA VAL A 192 -8.78 5.16 -22.62
C VAL A 192 -7.48 4.37 -22.55
N GLY A 193 -7.18 3.61 -23.61
CA GLY A 193 -5.93 2.87 -23.79
C GLY A 193 -4.99 3.60 -24.75
N LEU A 194 -3.70 3.64 -24.42
CA LEU A 194 -2.66 4.27 -25.22
C LEU A 194 -1.60 3.25 -25.61
N PHE A 195 -1.41 3.02 -26.90
CA PHE A 195 -0.48 2.01 -27.41
C PHE A 195 0.44 2.59 -28.49
N VAL A 196 1.64 2.04 -28.62
CA VAL A 196 2.59 2.39 -29.68
C VAL A 196 3.08 1.13 -30.37
N ASN A 197 3.39 1.23 -31.66
CA ASN A 197 4.01 0.13 -32.39
C ASN A 197 5.51 0.38 -32.48
N VAL A 198 6.27 -0.44 -31.79
CA VAL A 198 7.72 -0.31 -31.66
C VAL A 198 8.41 -0.80 -32.94
N PHE A 199 9.54 -0.19 -33.32
CA PHE A 199 10.29 -0.52 -34.54
C PHE A 199 10.64 -2.02 -34.59
N GLY A 200 10.55 -2.62 -35.78
CA GLY A 200 10.47 -4.07 -35.96
C GLY A 200 9.04 -4.51 -36.29
N HIS A 201 8.07 -4.05 -35.49
CA HIS A 201 6.65 -4.44 -35.59
C HIS A 201 5.72 -3.36 -36.15
N ASN A 202 6.26 -2.17 -36.43
CA ASN A 202 5.52 -1.05 -37.01
C ASN A 202 5.33 -1.21 -38.53
N ASN A 203 4.14 -0.86 -39.03
CA ASN A 203 3.86 -0.85 -40.48
C ASN A 203 4.34 0.46 -41.15
N VAL A 204 4.42 1.54 -40.40
CA VAL A 204 4.85 2.86 -40.87
C VAL A 204 6.02 3.31 -39.99
N ASN A 205 7.14 3.70 -40.60
CA ASN A 205 8.33 4.19 -39.90
C ASN A 205 8.16 5.64 -39.43
N SER A 206 7.24 5.84 -38.50
CA SER A 206 6.92 7.12 -37.89
C SER A 206 6.27 6.90 -36.53
N LEU A 207 6.27 7.92 -35.67
CA LEU A 207 5.68 7.82 -34.35
C LEU A 207 4.20 8.12 -34.44
N PHE A 208 3.41 7.22 -33.88
CA PHE A 208 2.00 7.41 -33.63
C PHE A 208 1.61 6.63 -32.39
N ILE A 209 0.90 7.30 -31.48
CA ILE A 209 0.26 6.69 -30.33
C ILE A 209 -1.18 6.40 -30.73
N HIS A 210 -1.56 5.13 -30.70
CA HIS A 210 -2.94 4.70 -30.79
C HIS A 210 -3.68 5.15 -29.55
N VAL A 211 -4.67 6.02 -29.72
CA VAL A 211 -5.60 6.45 -28.68
C VAL A 211 -6.89 5.68 -28.91
N LEU A 212 -7.23 4.76 -28.00
CA LEU A 212 -8.36 3.84 -28.12
C LEU A 212 -9.35 4.04 -26.97
N ASP A 213 -10.65 4.06 -27.27
CA ASP A 213 -11.67 3.83 -26.25
C ASP A 213 -11.81 2.32 -26.01
N MET A 214 -11.36 1.86 -24.84
CA MET A 214 -11.31 0.44 -24.49
C MET A 214 -12.69 -0.14 -24.17
N SER A 215 -13.74 0.68 -24.11
CA SER A 215 -15.11 0.20 -23.92
C SER A 215 -15.71 -0.44 -25.18
N GLU A 216 -15.15 -0.15 -26.37
CA GLU A 216 -15.68 -0.58 -27.67
C GLU A 216 -14.53 -1.11 -28.57
N LEU A 217 -13.85 -2.16 -28.12
CA LEU A 217 -12.75 -2.80 -28.88
C LEU A 217 -13.27 -3.68 -30.02
N GLY A 218 -12.60 -3.61 -31.16
CA GLY A 218 -12.85 -4.44 -32.33
C GLY A 218 -11.89 -5.65 -32.42
N PRO A 219 -12.14 -6.61 -33.32
CA PRO A 219 -11.30 -7.80 -33.48
C PRO A 219 -9.83 -7.50 -33.84
N ALA A 220 -9.58 -6.36 -34.50
CA ALA A 220 -8.24 -5.91 -34.85
C ALA A 220 -7.34 -5.68 -33.63
N PHE A 221 -7.90 -5.29 -32.47
CA PHE A 221 -7.11 -5.08 -31.26
C PHE A 221 -6.42 -6.38 -30.82
N SER A 222 -7.18 -7.46 -30.67
CA SER A 222 -6.65 -8.78 -30.29
C SER A 222 -5.71 -9.34 -31.35
N TYR A 223 -5.99 -9.09 -32.64
CA TYR A 223 -5.12 -9.54 -33.73
C TYR A 223 -3.72 -8.88 -33.68
N HIS A 224 -3.63 -7.61 -33.27
CA HIS A 224 -2.38 -6.87 -33.16
C HIS A 224 -1.79 -6.86 -31.73
N ASP A 225 -2.35 -7.62 -30.79
CA ASP A 225 -1.95 -7.59 -29.38
C ASP A 225 -0.45 -7.88 -29.16
N PHE A 226 0.14 -8.77 -29.98
CA PHE A 226 1.56 -9.10 -29.94
C PHE A 226 2.50 -7.91 -30.17
N LYS A 227 2.01 -6.79 -30.71
CA LYS A 227 2.80 -5.57 -30.99
C LYS A 227 2.20 -4.28 -30.46
N ASN A 228 1.09 -4.37 -29.74
CA ASN A 228 0.45 -3.23 -29.09
C ASN A 228 1.19 -2.93 -27.78
N MET A 229 2.33 -2.24 -27.84
CA MET A 229 3.07 -1.84 -26.65
C MET A 229 2.31 -0.77 -25.85
N PRO A 230 1.91 -1.02 -24.60
CA PRO A 230 1.32 0.02 -23.76
C PRO A 230 2.28 1.20 -23.60
N LEU A 231 1.79 2.43 -23.78
CA LEU A 231 2.63 3.62 -23.62
C LEU A 231 3.21 3.73 -22.18
N ASP A 232 2.48 3.22 -21.19
CA ASP A 232 2.93 3.18 -19.80
C ASP A 232 4.12 2.24 -19.58
N ASP A 233 4.26 1.18 -20.36
CA ASP A 233 5.42 0.29 -20.32
C ASP A 233 6.65 0.95 -20.93
N VAL A 234 6.48 1.75 -21.99
CA VAL A 234 7.56 2.60 -22.55
C VAL A 234 8.02 3.62 -21.52
N ILE A 235 7.07 4.34 -20.90
CA ILE A 235 7.34 5.34 -19.86
C ILE A 235 8.07 4.69 -18.67
N LYS A 236 7.66 3.49 -18.26
CA LYS A 236 8.29 2.73 -17.18
C LYS A 236 9.78 2.50 -17.47
N VAL A 237 10.12 1.99 -18.65
CA VAL A 237 11.52 1.73 -19.02
C VAL A 237 12.33 3.03 -19.16
N LEU A 238 11.77 4.09 -19.73
CA LEU A 238 12.47 5.38 -19.79
C LEU A 238 12.77 5.97 -18.41
N ARG A 239 11.89 5.76 -17.42
CA ARG A 239 12.15 6.16 -16.03
C ARG A 239 13.33 5.40 -15.43
N GLU A 240 13.39 4.09 -15.63
CA GLU A 240 14.49 3.23 -15.17
C GLU A 240 15.83 3.69 -15.77
N GLU A 241 15.86 4.01 -17.06
CA GLU A 241 17.05 4.51 -17.74
C GLU A 241 17.45 5.93 -17.32
N ALA A 242 16.47 6.83 -17.17
CA ALA A 242 16.69 8.18 -16.67
C ALA A 242 17.29 8.18 -15.25
N ALA A 243 17.00 7.15 -14.45
CA ALA A 243 17.57 6.96 -13.11
C ALA A 243 18.94 6.27 -13.14
N SER A 244 19.14 5.30 -14.03
CA SER A 244 20.42 4.58 -14.16
C SER A 244 21.55 5.52 -14.61
N ASN A 245 21.26 6.51 -15.45
CA ASN A 245 22.22 7.55 -15.86
C ASN A 245 22.70 8.48 -14.72
N PHE A 246 22.15 8.33 -13.49
CA PHE A 246 22.58 9.07 -12.29
C PHE A 246 23.53 8.27 -11.39
N LEU A 247 23.63 6.96 -11.58
CA LEU A 247 24.58 6.14 -10.82
C LEU A 247 25.88 6.06 -11.63
N PRO A 248 27.05 6.34 -11.02
CA PRO A 248 28.31 6.01 -11.68
C PRO A 248 28.26 4.53 -12.04
N ALA A 249 28.53 4.19 -13.30
CA ALA A 249 28.53 2.81 -13.77
C ALA A 249 29.34 1.96 -12.76
N PRO A 250 28.82 0.83 -12.26
CA PRO A 250 29.57 -0.03 -11.38
C PRO A 250 30.90 -0.31 -12.06
N VAL A 251 32.01 0.05 -11.39
CA VAL A 251 33.36 -0.20 -11.88
C VAL A 251 33.40 -1.69 -12.23
N LYS A 252 33.52 -2.00 -13.52
CA LYS A 252 33.66 -3.40 -13.97
C LYS A 252 34.91 -3.94 -13.29
N THR A 253 34.72 -4.79 -12.28
CA THR A 253 35.80 -5.46 -11.53
C THR A 253 36.55 -6.51 -12.35
N THR A 254 36.43 -6.50 -13.67
CA THR A 254 37.08 -7.46 -14.58
C THR A 254 38.37 -6.96 -15.21
N ASP A 255 38.78 -5.70 -15.01
CA ASP A 255 40.02 -5.14 -15.57
C ASP A 255 41.06 -4.72 -14.50
N LEU A 256 41.37 -5.62 -13.57
CA LEU A 256 42.56 -5.49 -12.70
C LEU A 256 43.42 -6.77 -12.77
N PRO A 257 44.36 -6.86 -13.73
CA PRO A 257 45.42 -7.85 -13.67
C PRO A 257 46.53 -7.36 -12.72
N GLY A 258 46.66 -8.05 -11.59
CA GLY A 258 47.91 -8.16 -10.83
C GLY A 258 48.36 -6.90 -10.06
N LEU A 259 47.98 -6.81 -8.79
CA LEU A 259 48.74 -6.00 -7.82
C LEU A 259 48.53 -6.52 -6.39
N LEU A 260 49.11 -7.69 -6.13
CA LEU A 260 49.41 -8.20 -4.80
C LEU A 260 50.87 -8.63 -4.80
N GLU A 261 51.79 -7.68 -4.97
CA GLU A 261 53.17 -7.86 -4.54
C GLU A 261 53.88 -6.52 -4.36
N LYS A 262 54.61 -6.43 -3.24
CA LYS A 262 55.58 -5.39 -2.83
C LYS A 262 55.06 -4.18 -2.06
N ALA A 263 55.07 -4.40 -0.75
CA ALA A 263 55.31 -3.39 0.26
C ALA A 263 56.58 -2.56 -0.02
N GLY A 264 56.49 -1.27 0.26
CA GLY A 264 57.62 -0.43 0.67
C GLY A 264 58.15 0.56 -0.38
N ALA A 265 57.67 1.81 -0.35
CA ALA A 265 58.50 3.03 -0.34
C ALA A 265 57.67 4.32 -0.45
N ARG A 266 57.89 5.21 0.53
CA ARG A 266 58.00 6.69 0.47
C ARG A 266 57.14 7.52 -0.51
N ARG A 267 56.50 8.53 0.12
CA ARG A 267 56.17 9.91 -0.36
C ARG A 267 55.11 9.96 -1.47
N ARG A 268 54.16 10.89 -1.50
CA ARG A 268 54.24 12.32 -1.17
C ARG A 268 52.82 12.90 -1.01
N ARG A 269 52.76 13.95 -0.19
CA ARG A 269 51.69 14.91 0.05
C ARG A 269 51.43 15.75 -1.21
N ASP A 270 50.15 15.99 -1.54
CA ASP A 270 49.58 17.20 -2.18
C ASP A 270 48.04 17.04 -2.13
N THR A 271 47.28 17.71 -1.26
CA THR A 271 46.64 19.04 -1.44
C THR A 271 46.10 19.32 -2.84
N THR A 272 44.78 19.26 -3.00
CA THR A 272 43.94 20.43 -3.34
C THR A 272 42.45 20.16 -3.07
N ASN A 273 41.82 21.18 -2.50
CA ASN A 273 40.39 21.39 -2.36
C ASN A 273 39.69 21.59 -3.73
N ASP A 274 38.36 21.53 -3.66
CA ASP A 274 37.36 22.16 -4.54
C ASP A 274 36.89 21.42 -5.81
N ALA A 275 35.77 20.72 -5.66
CA ALA A 275 34.59 20.87 -6.53
C ALA A 275 33.35 20.26 -5.85
N ARG A 276 32.67 21.03 -4.99
CA ARG A 276 31.29 20.72 -4.55
C ARG A 276 30.33 21.02 -5.71
N GLY A 277 30.20 20.08 -6.63
CA GLY A 277 29.05 20.02 -7.52
C GLY A 277 27.88 19.40 -6.77
N THR A 278 26.91 20.22 -6.35
CA THR A 278 25.58 19.76 -5.91
C THR A 278 24.85 19.16 -7.12
N GLY A 279 25.17 17.90 -7.45
CA GLY A 279 24.41 17.14 -8.43
C GLY A 279 23.01 16.86 -7.90
N ASN A 280 21.98 17.30 -8.62
CA ASN A 280 20.57 16.99 -8.30
C ASN A 280 20.37 15.48 -8.35
N PHE A 281 20.24 14.82 -7.21
CA PHE A 281 20.01 13.39 -7.09
C PHE A 281 18.54 13.08 -7.40
N PHE A 282 18.24 12.67 -8.63
CA PHE A 282 16.88 12.23 -8.98
C PHE A 282 16.74 10.72 -8.78
N PHE A 283 15.76 10.36 -7.96
CA PHE A 283 15.41 9.00 -7.58
C PHE A 283 14.35 8.42 -8.53
N ALA A 284 14.59 7.21 -9.07
CA ALA A 284 13.52 6.33 -9.53
C ALA A 284 13.67 4.99 -8.81
N GLY A 285 12.55 4.48 -8.31
CA GLY A 285 12.51 3.23 -7.58
C GLY A 285 12.65 2.00 -8.49
N THR A 286 12.91 0.87 -7.86
CA THR A 286 13.23 -0.42 -8.46
C THR A 286 12.09 -1.09 -9.23
N ASP A 287 10.82 -0.64 -9.07
CA ASP A 287 9.65 -1.32 -9.67
C ASP A 287 8.82 -0.48 -10.68
N GLY A 288 9.32 0.70 -11.07
CA GLY A 288 8.63 1.60 -12.02
C GLY A 288 7.80 2.71 -11.36
N ALA A 289 7.98 2.92 -10.05
CA ALA A 289 7.34 4.01 -9.34
C ALA A 289 7.90 5.40 -9.73
N THR A 290 7.01 6.38 -9.87
CA THR A 290 7.30 7.76 -10.30
C THR A 290 7.81 8.69 -9.21
N SER A 291 7.85 8.21 -7.97
CA SER A 291 8.13 8.98 -6.77
C SER A 291 8.56 8.04 -5.65
N VAL A 292 9.28 8.55 -4.65
CA VAL A 292 9.52 7.89 -3.35
C VAL A 292 8.20 7.38 -2.79
N LYS A 293 7.14 8.20 -2.87
CA LYS A 293 5.80 7.80 -2.42
C LYS A 293 5.31 6.53 -3.13
N ALA A 294 5.34 6.51 -4.46
CA ALA A 294 4.86 5.37 -5.24
C ALA A 294 5.73 4.12 -5.04
N GLU A 295 7.04 4.28 -4.82
CA GLU A 295 7.94 3.14 -4.61
C GLU A 295 7.66 2.46 -3.28
N VAL A 296 7.48 3.25 -2.22
CA VAL A 296 7.09 2.74 -0.91
C VAL A 296 5.76 1.97 -1.00
N VAL A 297 4.77 2.46 -1.75
CA VAL A 297 3.49 1.75 -1.94
C VAL A 297 3.67 0.46 -2.74
N GLY A 298 4.44 0.49 -3.83
CA GLY A 298 4.66 -0.67 -4.69
C GLY A 298 5.36 -1.82 -3.97
N ARG A 299 6.38 -1.52 -3.17
CA ARG A 299 7.19 -2.53 -2.48
C ARG A 299 6.70 -2.88 -1.08
N LEU A 300 6.04 -1.94 -0.41
CA LEU A 300 5.48 -2.13 0.93
C LEU A 300 3.99 -1.76 0.92
N PRO A 301 3.13 -2.60 0.31
CA PRO A 301 1.69 -2.33 0.21
C PRO A 301 0.98 -2.29 1.57
N ILE A 302 1.63 -2.78 2.64
CA ILE A 302 1.11 -2.80 4.01
C ILE A 302 2.18 -2.21 4.93
N ILE A 303 1.83 -1.15 5.66
CA ILE A 303 2.69 -0.55 6.70
C ILE A 303 1.85 -0.37 7.97
N LYS A 304 1.71 -1.43 8.75
CA LYS A 304 0.89 -1.44 9.98
C LYS A 304 1.58 -2.02 11.21
N ASP A 305 2.81 -2.52 11.08
CA ASP A 305 3.57 -3.15 12.16
C ASP A 305 5.04 -2.72 12.18
N ALA A 306 5.78 -3.18 13.20
CA ALA A 306 7.18 -2.77 13.37
C ALA A 306 8.10 -3.31 12.27
N ALA A 307 7.77 -4.46 11.67
CA ALA A 307 8.58 -5.05 10.61
C ALA A 307 8.46 -4.21 9.31
N SER A 308 7.23 -3.94 8.89
CA SER A 308 6.90 -3.12 7.72
C SER A 308 7.36 -1.67 7.88
N PHE A 309 7.18 -1.06 9.06
CA PHE A 309 7.69 0.30 9.31
C PHE A 309 9.23 0.38 9.26
N ARG A 310 9.93 -0.60 9.84
CA ARG A 310 11.40 -0.69 9.76
C ARG A 310 11.89 -0.95 8.34
N ALA A 311 11.16 -1.76 7.57
CA ALA A 311 11.45 -1.98 6.15
C ALA A 311 11.30 -0.67 5.35
N ALA A 312 10.25 0.10 5.59
CA ALA A 312 10.04 1.39 4.93
C ALA A 312 11.16 2.40 5.24
N ARG A 313 11.60 2.47 6.49
CA ARG A 313 12.71 3.34 6.90
C ARG A 313 14.02 2.92 6.26
N ARG A 314 14.36 1.63 6.31
CA ARG A 314 15.57 1.09 5.66
C ARG A 314 15.57 1.33 4.15
N MET A 315 14.46 1.05 3.49
CA MET A 315 14.28 1.33 2.08
C MET A 315 14.54 2.81 1.78
N LEU A 316 13.92 3.73 2.52
CA LEU A 316 14.15 5.17 2.35
C LEU A 316 15.64 5.52 2.49
N THR A 317 16.32 5.03 3.54
CA THR A 317 17.71 5.40 3.84
C THR A 317 18.75 4.74 2.96
N GLU A 318 18.58 3.45 2.65
CA GLU A 318 19.58 2.60 1.99
C GLU A 318 19.38 2.58 0.48
N GLU A 319 18.15 2.69 0.01
CA GLU A 319 17.79 2.45 -1.39
C GLU A 319 17.24 3.70 -2.08
N LEU A 320 16.50 4.56 -1.36
CA LEU A 320 15.80 5.71 -1.96
C LEU A 320 16.51 7.06 -1.81
N GLY A 321 17.79 7.06 -1.45
CA GLY A 321 18.62 8.28 -1.29
C GLY A 321 18.30 9.12 -0.05
N GLY A 322 17.49 8.58 0.86
CA GLY A 322 17.26 9.13 2.20
C GLY A 322 16.49 10.45 2.22
N MET A 323 16.79 11.25 3.25
CA MET A 323 16.08 12.50 3.53
C MET A 323 16.29 13.58 2.46
N ALA A 324 17.39 13.54 1.70
CA ALA A 324 17.67 14.50 0.64
C ALA A 324 16.67 14.33 -0.52
N THR A 325 16.53 13.10 -1.02
CA THR A 325 15.54 12.75 -2.05
C THR A 325 14.12 13.09 -1.61
N LEU A 326 13.77 12.74 -0.37
CA LEU A 326 12.43 12.99 0.16
C LEU A 326 12.11 14.49 0.20
N LYS A 327 13.07 15.33 0.62
CA LYS A 327 12.93 16.79 0.60
C LYS A 327 12.75 17.32 -0.82
N GLU A 328 13.55 16.84 -1.76
CA GLU A 328 13.49 17.27 -3.17
C GLU A 328 12.13 16.92 -3.79
N GLU A 329 11.61 15.73 -3.55
CA GLU A 329 10.27 15.33 -4.00
C GLU A 329 9.19 16.27 -3.48
N LEU A 330 9.18 16.53 -2.17
CA LEU A 330 8.20 17.41 -1.55
C LEU A 330 8.32 18.86 -2.07
N ALA A 331 9.54 19.36 -2.29
CA ALA A 331 9.78 20.68 -2.85
C ALA A 331 9.30 20.77 -4.31
N ARG A 332 9.62 19.78 -5.14
CA ARG A 332 9.18 19.70 -6.54
C ARG A 332 7.65 19.62 -6.66
N SER A 333 7.01 18.92 -5.73
CA SER A 333 5.55 18.84 -5.63
C SER A 333 4.90 20.08 -4.99
N GLY A 334 5.68 21.10 -4.61
CA GLY A 334 5.19 22.37 -4.05
C GLY A 334 4.74 22.28 -2.59
N PHE A 335 5.03 21.18 -1.89
CA PHE A 335 4.68 21.02 -0.47
C PHE A 335 5.64 21.72 0.48
N ILE A 336 6.86 22.05 0.03
CA ILE A 336 7.86 22.77 0.83
C ILE A 336 8.13 24.13 0.18
N ASP A 337 8.13 25.19 0.98
CA ASP A 337 8.68 26.47 0.59
C ASP A 337 10.22 26.38 0.60
N PRO A 338 10.88 26.55 -0.56
CA PRO A 338 12.33 26.38 -0.66
C PRO A 338 13.12 27.42 0.15
N VAL A 339 12.53 28.57 0.48
CA VAL A 339 13.19 29.64 1.22
C VAL A 339 13.17 29.35 2.72
N THR A 340 12.00 28.99 3.25
CA THR A 340 11.81 28.80 4.70
C THR A 340 12.09 27.36 5.14
N GLY A 341 12.00 26.39 4.23
CA GLY A 341 12.04 24.96 4.58
C GLY A 341 10.77 24.48 5.29
N ASN A 342 9.71 25.28 5.33
CA ASN A 342 8.45 24.93 5.94
C ASN A 342 7.48 24.33 4.92
N LEU A 343 6.48 23.60 5.41
CA LEU A 343 5.36 23.17 4.59
C LEU A 343 4.57 24.38 4.08
N THR A 344 4.19 24.34 2.80
CA THR A 344 3.40 25.39 2.19
C THR A 344 1.98 25.41 2.75
N THR A 345 1.47 26.61 3.06
CA THR A 345 0.09 26.85 3.50
C THR A 345 -0.78 27.38 2.36
N GLY A 346 -0.31 27.28 1.11
CA GLY A 346 -1.06 27.69 -0.09
C GLY A 346 -2.28 26.82 -0.36
N THR A 347 -2.95 27.07 -1.48
CA THR A 347 -4.07 26.24 -1.97
C THR A 347 -3.63 25.28 -3.09
N ARG A 348 -2.37 25.35 -3.53
CA ARG A 348 -1.81 24.54 -4.62
C ARG A 348 -0.35 24.18 -4.28
N PRO A 349 -0.07 22.95 -3.82
CA PRO A 349 -1.04 21.91 -3.43
C PRO A 349 -1.86 22.32 -2.20
N PHE A 350 -3.08 21.79 -2.07
CA PHE A 350 -3.91 22.02 -0.88
C PHE A 350 -3.47 21.09 0.25
N ASN A 351 -3.04 21.67 1.39
CA ASN A 351 -2.58 20.92 2.55
C ASN A 351 -3.33 21.38 3.81
N VAL A 352 -4.44 20.69 4.12
CA VAL A 352 -5.34 21.09 5.23
C VAL A 352 -4.62 21.15 6.58
N PHE A 353 -3.77 20.17 6.89
CA PHE A 353 -3.08 20.11 8.18
C PHE A 353 -2.01 21.20 8.32
N ALA A 354 -1.24 21.47 7.25
CA ALA A 354 -0.26 22.56 7.29
C ALA A 354 -0.95 23.94 7.41
N ARG A 355 -2.09 24.13 6.73
CA ARG A 355 -2.87 25.38 6.84
C ARG A 355 -3.44 25.60 8.24
N ILE A 356 -3.95 24.54 8.87
CA ILE A 356 -4.46 24.60 10.25
C ILE A 356 -3.29 24.81 11.23
N GLY A 357 -2.21 24.02 11.13
CA GLY A 357 -1.02 24.14 11.97
C GLY A 357 -0.35 25.52 11.87
N GLY A 358 -0.36 26.12 10.68
CA GLY A 358 0.14 27.49 10.43
C GLY A 358 -0.86 28.61 10.77
N GLY A 359 -2.06 28.29 11.27
CA GLY A 359 -3.07 29.30 11.65
C GLY A 359 -3.73 30.04 10.48
N VAL A 360 -3.60 29.54 9.25
CA VAL A 360 -4.18 30.14 8.03
C VAL A 360 -5.59 29.59 7.73
N MET A 361 -6.01 28.54 8.45
CA MET A 361 -7.32 27.91 8.32
C MET A 361 -7.82 27.46 9.70
N THR A 362 -9.12 27.65 9.94
CA THR A 362 -9.82 27.17 11.14
C THR A 362 -10.98 26.27 10.73
N GLN A 363 -11.50 25.47 11.68
CA GLN A 363 -12.70 24.65 11.48
C GLN A 363 -13.78 25.05 12.50
N PRO A 364 -15.08 24.84 12.19
CA PRO A 364 -16.14 25.09 13.16
C PRO A 364 -15.92 24.32 14.47
N GLY A 365 -16.01 25.01 15.61
CA GLY A 365 -15.84 24.40 16.94
C GLY A 365 -14.39 24.11 17.34
N MET A 366 -13.41 24.38 16.48
CA MET A 366 -11.99 24.09 16.72
C MET A 366 -11.45 24.75 17.99
N ASP A 367 -11.83 25.99 18.29
CA ASP A 367 -11.35 26.72 19.48
C ASP A 367 -11.67 25.97 20.77
N LYS A 368 -12.91 25.46 20.88
CA LYS A 368 -13.35 24.65 22.01
C LYS A 368 -12.64 23.31 22.08
N GLU A 369 -12.38 22.67 20.93
CA GLU A 369 -11.61 21.42 20.92
C GLU A 369 -10.15 21.64 21.37
N GLN A 370 -9.54 22.80 21.07
CA GLN A 370 -8.19 23.12 21.54
C GLN A 370 -8.08 23.30 23.05
N GLU A 371 -9.16 23.70 23.74
CA GLU A 371 -9.15 23.84 25.20
C GLU A 371 -8.87 22.50 25.89
N TYR A 372 -9.30 21.38 25.30
CA TYR A 372 -9.07 20.04 25.86
C TYR A 372 -7.61 19.57 25.76
N LEU A 373 -6.78 20.20 24.91
CA LEU A 373 -5.34 19.94 24.87
C LEU A 373 -4.59 20.57 26.07
N GLN A 374 -5.18 21.55 26.74
CA GLN A 374 -4.54 22.27 27.86
C GLN A 374 -3.13 22.76 27.51
N GLU A 375 -2.10 22.42 28.30
CA GLU A 375 -0.70 22.77 28.09
C GLU A 375 -0.14 22.35 26.71
N PHE A 376 -0.73 21.34 26.07
CA PHE A 376 -0.28 20.86 24.76
C PHE A 376 -0.74 21.74 23.59
N LYS A 377 -1.72 22.63 23.80
CA LYS A 377 -2.31 23.46 22.73
C LYS A 377 -1.32 24.45 22.11
N ASP A 378 -0.19 24.70 22.75
CA ASP A 378 0.85 25.59 22.23
C ASP A 378 1.69 24.93 21.13
N HIS A 379 1.80 23.60 21.14
CA HIS A 379 2.59 22.83 20.19
C HIS A 379 1.75 22.07 19.16
N PHE A 380 0.54 21.67 19.56
CA PHE A 380 -0.35 20.84 18.76
C PHE A 380 -1.67 21.53 18.47
N ILE A 381 -2.37 21.01 17.48
CA ILE A 381 -3.72 21.43 17.13
C ILE A 381 -4.54 20.20 16.76
N VAL A 382 -5.76 20.13 17.29
CA VAL A 382 -6.75 19.10 16.93
C VAL A 382 -7.57 19.56 15.74
N CYS A 383 -7.69 18.70 14.73
CA CYS A 383 -8.52 18.92 13.56
C CYS A 383 -9.63 17.86 13.51
N SER A 384 -10.79 18.24 12.96
CA SER A 384 -11.87 17.32 12.61
C SER A 384 -11.82 16.92 11.14
N ASN A 385 -12.53 15.85 10.79
CA ASN A 385 -12.81 15.56 9.38
C ASN A 385 -13.86 16.54 8.85
N LEU A 386 -14.24 16.41 7.57
CA LEU A 386 -15.42 17.10 7.05
C LEU A 386 -16.67 16.64 7.81
N PRO A 387 -17.63 17.52 8.15
CA PRO A 387 -18.83 17.14 8.88
C PRO A 387 -19.59 15.97 8.24
N ALA A 388 -19.74 15.96 6.92
CA ALA A 388 -20.39 14.86 6.20
C ALA A 388 -19.65 13.51 6.37
N ASN A 389 -18.32 13.52 6.47
CA ASN A 389 -17.54 12.30 6.72
C ASN A 389 -17.72 11.80 8.16
N ASP A 390 -17.83 12.72 9.14
CA ASP A 390 -18.12 12.38 10.54
C ASP A 390 -19.55 11.83 10.70
N GLU A 391 -20.54 12.37 9.97
CA GLU A 391 -21.93 11.91 10.01
C GLU A 391 -22.13 10.49 9.47
N HIS A 392 -21.31 10.06 8.49
CA HIS A 392 -21.40 8.75 7.84
C HIS A 392 -20.34 7.75 8.32
N TRP A 393 -19.78 7.96 9.51
CA TRP A 393 -18.70 7.11 10.04
C TRP A 393 -19.06 5.62 10.08
N ASP A 394 -20.32 5.26 10.30
CA ASP A 394 -20.84 3.89 10.40
C ASP A 394 -21.43 3.34 9.10
N SER A 395 -21.44 4.12 8.01
CA SER A 395 -21.95 3.70 6.72
C SER A 395 -21.04 2.66 6.05
N ASP A 396 -21.65 1.58 5.56
CA ASP A 396 -21.02 0.55 4.74
C ASP A 396 -21.21 0.79 3.22
N ASP A 397 -21.84 1.91 2.84
CA ASP A 397 -22.01 2.29 1.45
C ASP A 397 -20.66 2.55 0.79
N LYS A 398 -20.48 2.01 -0.43
CA LYS A 398 -19.24 2.15 -1.21
C LYS A 398 -18.82 3.60 -1.46
N GLU A 399 -19.76 4.54 -1.42
CA GLU A 399 -19.46 5.97 -1.56
C GLU A 399 -18.69 6.54 -0.36
N TRP A 400 -18.99 6.03 0.84
CA TRP A 400 -18.48 6.52 2.13
C TRP A 400 -17.29 5.71 2.64
N VAL A 401 -17.23 4.41 2.35
CA VAL A 401 -16.09 3.56 2.73
C VAL A 401 -14.80 4.10 2.08
N GLY A 402 -13.86 4.54 2.91
CA GLY A 402 -12.63 5.18 2.44
C GLY A 402 -12.73 6.72 2.28
N LYS A 403 -13.82 7.34 2.74
CA LYS A 403 -13.94 8.81 2.86
C LYS A 403 -14.42 9.23 4.24
N ALA A 404 -15.41 8.51 4.76
CA ALA A 404 -15.99 8.73 6.07
C ALA A 404 -14.96 8.58 7.19
N SER A 405 -15.28 9.08 8.36
CA SER A 405 -14.45 8.92 9.55
C SER A 405 -14.31 7.45 9.96
N MET A 406 -13.15 7.07 10.50
CA MET A 406 -12.84 5.67 10.84
C MET A 406 -13.56 5.19 12.11
N SER A 407 -14.11 6.10 12.89
CA SER A 407 -14.89 5.82 14.10
C SER A 407 -15.83 6.98 14.36
N LYS A 408 -16.84 6.78 15.21
CA LYS A 408 -17.78 7.85 15.62
C LYS A 408 -17.08 9.09 16.14
N ARG A 409 -15.94 8.88 16.81
CA ARG A 409 -15.05 9.95 17.25
C ARG A 409 -13.69 9.76 16.61
N HIS A 410 -13.53 10.41 15.47
CA HIS A 410 -12.28 10.47 14.74
C HIS A 410 -11.78 11.91 14.73
N ARG A 411 -10.59 12.12 15.29
CA ARG A 411 -9.89 13.39 15.24
C ARG A 411 -8.47 13.22 14.73
N PHE A 412 -7.87 14.32 14.32
CA PHE A 412 -6.47 14.36 13.90
C PHE A 412 -5.70 15.28 14.83
N LEU A 413 -4.52 14.85 15.29
CA LEU A 413 -3.57 15.73 15.97
C LEU A 413 -2.44 16.07 15.01
N THR A 414 -2.21 17.35 14.78
CA THR A 414 -1.06 17.84 14.00
C THR A 414 -0.25 18.86 14.80
N ILE A 415 0.87 19.32 14.25
CA ILE A 415 1.84 20.20 14.92
C ILE A 415 1.79 21.61 14.33
N LYS A 416 2.13 22.61 15.14
CA LYS A 416 2.30 24.00 14.68
C LYS A 416 3.67 24.27 14.05
N ASP A 417 4.69 23.47 14.40
CA ASP A 417 6.00 23.53 13.75
C ASP A 417 5.91 22.94 12.34
N LEU A 418 5.88 23.82 11.33
CA LEU A 418 5.73 23.42 9.93
C LEU A 418 7.05 23.02 9.26
N HIS A 419 8.15 22.90 9.99
CA HIS A 419 9.42 22.51 9.38
C HIS A 419 9.30 21.14 8.69
N TRP A 420 9.75 21.05 7.44
CA TRP A 420 9.47 19.91 6.56
C TRP A 420 9.89 18.55 7.13
N GLN A 421 10.93 18.50 7.98
CA GLN A 421 11.41 17.25 8.57
C GLN A 421 10.33 16.51 9.38
N TRP A 422 9.31 17.25 9.82
CA TRP A 422 8.20 16.73 10.60
C TRP A 422 6.98 16.33 9.78
N PHE A 423 7.00 16.47 8.45
CA PHE A 423 5.82 16.26 7.61
C PHE A 423 5.25 14.83 7.67
N ASN A 424 6.06 13.81 8.00
CA ASN A 424 5.61 12.44 8.15
C ASN A 424 6.57 11.61 9.01
N VAL A 425 6.03 10.69 9.80
CA VAL A 425 6.80 9.81 10.72
C VAL A 425 7.83 8.93 10.03
N LEU A 426 7.72 8.68 8.72
CA LEU A 426 8.75 7.95 7.97
C LEU A 426 10.13 8.63 8.07
N GLY A 427 10.16 9.97 8.03
CA GLY A 427 11.39 10.77 8.07
C GLY A 427 11.93 11.11 9.46
N PHE A 428 11.18 10.76 10.52
CA PHE A 428 11.48 11.22 11.87
C PHE A 428 12.85 10.72 12.34
N GLY A 429 13.70 11.65 12.75
CA GLY A 429 15.04 11.39 13.26
C GLY A 429 16.09 10.93 12.24
N LEU A 430 15.75 10.85 10.95
CA LEU A 430 16.69 10.43 9.89
C LEU A 430 17.60 11.56 9.40
N LEU A 431 17.25 12.83 9.64
CA LEU A 431 18.12 13.97 9.34
C LEU A 431 19.07 14.19 10.53
N PRO A 432 20.40 14.09 10.35
CA PRO A 432 21.35 14.31 11.43
C PRO A 432 21.31 15.74 11.98
N GLU A 433 21.59 15.92 13.27
CA GLU A 433 21.68 17.24 13.92
C GLU A 433 22.73 18.14 13.26
N SER A 434 23.85 17.55 12.82
CA SER A 434 24.91 18.26 12.08
C SER A 434 24.45 18.85 10.74
N LYS A 435 23.31 18.39 10.21
CA LYS A 435 22.66 18.91 8.99
C LYS A 435 21.40 19.72 9.31
N GLY A 436 21.25 20.19 10.55
CA GLY A 436 20.08 20.93 11.03
C GLY A 436 18.85 20.06 11.29
N GLY A 437 19.03 18.75 11.38
CA GLY A 437 17.95 17.81 11.70
C GLY A 437 17.68 17.70 13.18
N ALA A 438 16.55 17.08 13.52
CA ALA A 438 16.17 16.85 14.92
C ALA A 438 16.88 15.64 15.56
N GLY A 439 17.41 14.71 14.77
CA GLY A 439 17.94 13.43 15.29
C GLY A 439 16.88 12.53 15.93
N LEU A 440 17.28 11.30 16.28
CA LEU A 440 16.37 10.28 16.82
C LEU A 440 15.81 10.66 18.21
N GLY A 441 16.64 11.23 19.09
CA GLY A 441 16.21 11.57 20.45
C GLY A 441 15.05 12.57 20.49
N ARG A 442 15.15 13.66 19.72
CA ARG A 442 14.09 14.68 19.65
C ARG A 442 12.85 14.15 18.93
N ALA A 443 13.02 13.28 17.92
CA ALA A 443 11.93 12.63 17.25
C ALA A 443 11.14 11.69 18.19
N ILE A 444 11.82 10.89 19.01
CA ILE A 444 11.19 10.04 20.03
C ILE A 444 10.42 10.89 21.02
N ALA A 445 11.06 11.93 21.58
CA ALA A 445 10.43 12.84 22.53
C ALA A 445 9.16 13.50 21.93
N LEU A 446 9.21 13.95 20.68
CA LEU A 446 8.06 14.52 19.99
C LEU A 446 6.90 13.52 19.90
N VAL A 447 7.16 12.27 19.50
CA VAL A 447 6.11 11.25 19.39
C VAL A 447 5.53 10.86 20.75
N GLU A 448 6.35 10.82 21.80
CA GLU A 448 5.88 10.61 23.18
C GLU A 448 4.98 11.76 23.66
N VAL A 449 5.38 13.00 23.38
CA VAL A 449 4.56 14.18 23.70
C VAL A 449 3.27 14.19 22.88
N MET A 450 3.30 13.80 21.60
CA MET A 450 2.08 13.64 20.78
C MET A 450 1.13 12.60 21.38
N LYS A 451 1.66 11.47 21.87
CA LYS A 451 0.86 10.45 22.56
C LYS A 451 0.20 11.03 23.82
N ALA A 452 0.98 11.73 24.64
CA ALA A 452 0.47 12.37 25.86
C ALA A 452 -0.63 13.41 25.54
N ALA A 453 -0.41 14.25 24.54
CA ALA A 453 -1.37 15.25 24.08
C ALA A 453 -2.68 14.63 23.58
N ALA A 454 -2.60 13.58 22.77
CA ALA A 454 -3.77 12.87 22.26
C ALA A 454 -4.58 12.22 23.40
N LEU A 455 -3.91 11.52 24.33
CA LEU A 455 -4.58 10.90 25.47
C LEU A 455 -5.20 11.92 26.43
N ARG A 456 -4.51 13.05 26.64
CA ARG A 456 -5.03 14.18 27.42
C ARG A 456 -6.30 14.75 26.81
N TYR A 457 -6.28 15.01 25.51
CA TYR A 457 -7.45 15.47 24.76
C TYR A 457 -8.63 14.52 24.94
N THR A 458 -8.45 13.21 24.73
CA THR A 458 -9.53 12.24 24.84
C THR A 458 -10.04 12.05 26.27
N ALA A 459 -9.19 12.25 27.29
CA ALA A 459 -9.59 12.11 28.69
C ALA A 459 -10.50 13.26 29.17
N ILE A 460 -10.33 14.47 28.61
CA ILE A 460 -11.08 15.66 28.99
C ILE A 460 -12.26 15.90 28.05
N CYS A 461 -12.08 15.65 26.75
CA CYS A 461 -13.13 15.86 25.76
C CYS A 461 -14.31 14.91 26.04
N PRO A 462 -15.54 15.44 26.20
CA PRO A 462 -16.67 14.61 26.58
C PRO A 462 -17.03 13.57 25.52
N GLY A 463 -17.37 12.38 26.00
CA GLY A 463 -17.97 11.29 25.24
C GLY A 463 -16.99 10.32 24.57
N TRP A 464 -15.68 10.51 24.70
CA TRP A 464 -14.67 9.50 24.34
C TRP A 464 -14.70 8.35 25.34
N THR A 465 -14.51 7.11 24.86
CA THR A 465 -14.26 5.97 25.74
C THR A 465 -12.79 5.89 26.17
N ASN A 466 -12.48 4.99 27.11
CA ASN A 466 -11.11 4.68 27.51
C ASN A 466 -10.35 3.82 26.48
N ARG A 467 -10.99 3.41 25.38
CA ARG A 467 -10.36 2.61 24.32
C ARG A 467 -9.95 3.51 23.17
N VAL A 468 -8.80 4.18 23.32
CA VAL A 468 -8.30 5.13 22.31
C VAL A 468 -7.23 4.46 21.44
N GLY A 469 -7.42 4.54 20.12
CA GLY A 469 -6.45 4.10 19.13
C GLY A 469 -5.72 5.29 18.52
N LEU A 470 -4.40 5.17 18.39
CA LEU A 470 -3.52 6.21 17.88
C LEU A 470 -2.73 5.68 16.67
N PHE A 471 -2.97 6.22 15.49
CA PHE A 471 -2.41 5.68 14.23
C PHE A 471 -1.83 6.77 13.33
N PHE A 472 -0.69 6.48 12.73
CA PHE A 472 -0.15 7.25 11.62
C PHE A 472 -0.44 6.54 10.29
N HIS A 473 -0.71 7.32 9.25
CA HIS A 473 -0.54 6.86 7.88
C HIS A 473 0.87 7.25 7.42
N VAL A 474 1.73 6.25 7.26
CA VAL A 474 3.14 6.44 6.88
C VAL A 474 3.24 6.91 5.43
N PHE A 475 4.25 7.75 5.13
CA PHE A 475 4.48 8.27 3.78
C PHE A 475 4.56 7.13 2.76
N GLY A 476 3.89 7.31 1.63
CA GLY A 476 3.49 6.23 0.73
C GLY A 476 1.97 6.06 0.77
N HIS A 477 1.43 5.82 1.97
CA HIS A 477 0.02 5.46 2.18
C HIS A 477 -0.88 6.60 2.70
N ASN A 478 -0.27 7.73 3.07
CA ASN A 478 -0.98 8.93 3.53
C ASN A 478 -1.68 9.68 2.38
N SER A 479 -2.91 10.14 2.61
CA SER A 479 -3.66 10.91 1.59
C SER A 479 -3.20 12.37 1.48
N VAL A 480 -2.73 12.97 2.59
CA VAL A 480 -2.23 14.34 2.66
C VAL A 480 -0.77 14.33 3.11
N ASN A 481 0.13 14.99 2.38
CA ASN A 481 1.56 15.09 2.69
C ASN A 481 1.82 16.10 3.81
N SER A 482 1.33 15.79 5.01
CA SER A 482 1.56 16.54 6.24
C SER A 482 1.35 15.62 7.45
N LEU A 483 1.88 15.99 8.61
CA LEU A 483 1.77 15.17 9.80
C LEU A 483 0.35 15.19 10.32
N HIS A 484 -0.21 14.02 10.56
CA HIS A 484 -1.47 13.88 11.27
C HIS A 484 -1.50 12.53 11.97
N LEU A 485 -1.68 12.55 13.28
CA LEU A 485 -1.97 11.39 14.09
C LEU A 485 -3.49 11.21 14.15
N HIS A 486 -3.99 10.07 13.69
CA HIS A 486 -5.39 9.70 13.83
C HIS A 486 -5.65 9.29 15.28
N ILE A 487 -6.59 9.96 15.92
CA ILE A 487 -7.14 9.62 17.24
C ILE A 487 -8.53 9.03 17.00
N LEU A 488 -8.70 7.76 17.39
CA LEU A 488 -9.92 6.99 17.15
C LEU A 488 -10.50 6.45 18.44
N ASP A 489 -11.83 6.47 18.56
CA ASP A 489 -12.52 5.73 19.61
C ASP A 489 -12.74 4.29 19.14
N MET A 490 -11.95 3.37 19.71
CA MET A 490 -11.93 1.96 19.33
C MET A 490 -13.20 1.22 19.78
N ALA A 491 -14.06 1.85 20.58
CA ALA A 491 -15.35 1.27 20.95
C ALA A 491 -16.41 1.39 19.85
N GLU A 492 -16.26 2.37 18.96
CA GLU A 492 -17.24 2.74 17.94
C GLU A 492 -16.54 2.88 16.58
N LEU A 493 -15.90 1.80 16.13
CA LEU A 493 -15.22 1.73 14.83
C LEU A 493 -16.23 1.59 13.69
N GLY A 494 -15.97 2.31 12.60
CA GLY A 494 -16.74 2.26 11.36
C GLY A 494 -16.08 1.42 10.26
N PRO A 495 -16.79 1.12 9.16
CA PRO A 495 -16.25 0.36 8.03
C PRO A 495 -14.95 0.93 7.43
N THR A 496 -14.77 2.25 7.41
CA THR A 496 -13.55 2.89 6.90
C THR A 496 -12.29 2.48 7.68
N PHE A 497 -12.39 2.20 8.98
CA PHE A 497 -11.23 1.72 9.76
C PHE A 497 -10.65 0.43 9.16
N TRP A 498 -11.53 -0.53 8.88
CA TRP A 498 -11.16 -1.83 8.31
C TRP A 498 -10.68 -1.70 6.87
N HIS A 499 -11.31 -0.80 6.10
CA HIS A 499 -10.85 -0.48 4.76
C HIS A 499 -9.40 0.06 4.74
N TYR A 500 -8.99 0.79 5.79
CA TYR A 500 -7.64 1.34 5.92
C TYR A 500 -6.71 0.58 6.86
N GLU A 501 -7.09 -0.61 7.32
CA GLU A 501 -6.31 -1.38 8.29
C GLU A 501 -4.87 -1.63 7.82
N TYR A 502 -4.67 -1.82 6.52
CA TYR A 502 -3.36 -2.07 5.90
C TYR A 502 -2.35 -0.92 6.07
N LYS A 503 -2.82 0.30 6.36
CA LYS A 503 -1.98 1.50 6.52
C LYS A 503 -2.15 2.21 7.86
N ASN A 504 -2.95 1.64 8.77
CA ASN A 504 -3.11 2.14 10.14
C ASN A 504 -1.91 1.71 10.99
N CYS A 505 -0.79 2.43 10.91
CA CYS A 505 0.43 2.14 11.67
C CYS A 505 0.29 2.67 13.11
N PRO A 506 0.27 1.81 14.15
CA PRO A 506 0.12 2.27 15.53
C PRO A 506 1.26 3.19 15.97
N LEU A 507 0.94 4.24 16.74
CA LEU A 507 1.96 5.16 17.28
C LEU A 507 3.03 4.40 18.10
N ASP A 508 2.62 3.40 18.87
CA ASP A 508 3.55 2.61 19.70
C ASP A 508 4.50 1.74 18.88
N VAL A 509 4.09 1.35 17.67
CA VAL A 509 4.96 0.68 16.70
C VAL A 509 6.05 1.64 16.21
N VAL A 510 5.67 2.90 15.89
CA VAL A 510 6.62 3.94 15.50
C VAL A 510 7.62 4.21 16.63
N LEU A 511 7.14 4.42 17.87
CA LEU A 511 7.99 4.62 19.04
C LEU A 511 8.97 3.47 19.26
N LYS A 512 8.49 2.23 19.16
CA LYS A 512 9.33 1.03 19.33
C LYS A 512 10.50 1.04 18.34
N VAL A 513 10.22 1.22 17.04
CA VAL A 513 11.26 1.20 16.00
C VAL A 513 12.25 2.35 16.18
N LEU A 514 11.80 3.57 16.49
CA LEU A 514 12.69 4.71 16.72
C LEU A 514 13.61 4.47 17.93
N LYS A 515 13.11 3.89 19.02
CA LYS A 515 13.90 3.56 20.23
C LYS A 515 14.94 2.47 19.97
N GLU A 516 14.58 1.45 19.19
CA GLU A 516 15.51 0.40 18.76
C GLU A 516 16.64 0.98 17.89
N GLU A 517 16.30 1.84 16.92
CA GLU A 517 17.29 2.56 16.10
C GLU A 517 18.22 3.42 16.95
N ALA A 518 17.67 4.20 17.89
CA ALA A 518 18.48 5.04 18.79
C ALA A 518 19.45 4.20 19.64
N SER A 519 18.98 3.07 20.18
CA SER A 519 19.80 2.13 20.95
C SER A 519 20.95 1.57 20.09
N SER A 520 20.68 1.28 18.82
CA SER A 520 21.67 0.74 17.87
C SER A 520 22.74 1.76 17.46
N HIS A 521 22.45 3.06 17.54
CA HIS A 521 23.41 4.14 17.26
C HIS A 521 24.24 4.52 18.50
N SER A 522 23.73 4.25 19.71
CA SER A 522 24.37 4.65 20.97
C SER A 522 25.62 3.85 21.35
N THR A 523 25.85 2.68 20.75
CA THR A 523 27.06 1.86 20.99
C THR A 523 28.36 2.45 20.44
N GLY A 524 28.36 3.71 19.96
CA GLY A 524 29.54 4.37 19.39
C GLY A 524 29.76 5.85 19.74
N ALA A 525 28.95 6.48 20.60
CA ALA A 525 29.13 7.89 20.95
C ALA A 525 28.74 8.21 22.40
N GLU A 526 29.73 8.48 23.24
CA GLU A 526 29.54 9.18 24.51
C GLU A 526 29.15 10.64 24.26
N SER A 527 28.26 11.17 25.10
CA SER A 527 27.85 12.58 25.25
C SER A 527 26.50 12.98 24.63
N TYR A 528 25.42 12.91 25.42
CA TYR A 528 24.28 13.83 25.29
C TYR A 528 23.67 14.17 26.67
N GLY A 529 24.24 15.18 27.35
CA GLY A 529 23.78 15.70 28.64
C GLY A 529 22.62 16.70 28.59
N LEU A 530 22.06 17.00 27.42
CA LEU A 530 21.04 18.05 27.25
C LEU A 530 19.59 17.53 27.08
N MET A 531 19.39 16.21 27.00
CA MET A 531 18.06 15.60 26.83
C MET A 531 17.31 15.33 28.15
N ALA A 532 17.99 15.34 29.30
CA ALA A 532 17.42 14.86 30.55
C ALA A 532 16.23 15.71 31.06
N GLU A 533 16.24 17.03 30.89
CA GLU A 533 15.19 17.90 31.44
C GLU A 533 13.86 17.85 30.66
N VAL A 534 13.91 17.87 29.33
CA VAL A 534 12.69 17.79 28.50
C VAL A 534 12.08 16.39 28.56
N THR A 535 12.93 15.35 28.57
CA THR A 535 12.46 13.98 28.76
C THR A 535 11.91 13.77 30.17
N ALA A 536 12.47 14.38 31.22
CA ALA A 536 11.94 14.25 32.58
C ALA A 536 10.53 14.83 32.71
N ALA A 537 10.28 16.05 32.20
CA ALA A 537 8.95 16.66 32.27
C ALA A 537 7.90 15.89 31.46
N ALA A 538 8.24 15.46 30.24
CA ALA A 538 7.37 14.64 29.40
C ALA A 538 7.14 13.24 30.01
N THR A 539 8.16 12.66 30.64
CA THR A 539 8.08 11.36 31.31
C THR A 539 7.21 11.44 32.55
N GLU A 540 7.32 12.49 33.36
CA GLU A 540 6.46 12.68 34.54
C GLU A 540 5.01 12.96 34.14
N ALA A 541 4.77 13.74 33.09
CA ALA A 541 3.43 13.93 32.53
C ALA A 541 2.83 12.61 31.99
N ALA A 542 3.64 11.81 31.27
CA ALA A 542 3.23 10.50 30.77
C ALA A 542 2.98 9.49 31.90
N LYS A 543 3.80 9.47 32.95
CA LYS A 543 3.59 8.66 34.14
C LYS A 543 2.33 9.07 34.89
N ALA A 544 2.07 10.36 35.05
CA ALA A 544 0.85 10.86 35.69
C ALA A 544 -0.40 10.47 34.89
N ALA A 545 -0.34 10.57 33.55
CA ALA A 545 -1.42 10.14 32.67
C ALA A 545 -1.63 8.61 32.70
N ALA A 546 -0.54 7.84 32.70
CA ALA A 546 -0.60 6.38 32.81
C ALA A 546 -1.15 5.94 34.17
N ALA A 547 -0.74 6.57 35.28
CA ALA A 547 -1.25 6.29 36.61
C ALA A 547 -2.74 6.67 36.74
N ALA A 548 -3.17 7.78 36.12
CA ALA A 548 -4.59 8.15 36.05
C ALA A 548 -5.40 7.16 35.21
N ALA A 549 -4.86 6.68 34.10
CA ALA A 549 -5.49 5.66 33.26
C ALA A 549 -5.56 4.30 33.97
N GLU A 550 -4.51 3.88 34.67
CA GLU A 550 -4.47 2.64 35.45
C GLU A 550 -5.41 2.71 36.66
N ALA A 551 -5.49 3.86 37.34
CA ALA A 551 -6.49 4.10 38.39
C ALA A 551 -7.92 4.03 37.83
N ALA A 552 -8.16 4.58 36.63
CA ALA A 552 -9.47 4.49 35.96
C ALA A 552 -9.81 3.06 35.49
N LEU A 553 -8.83 2.31 34.97
CA LEU A 553 -8.98 0.91 34.55
C LEU A 553 -9.16 -0.04 35.75
N SER A 554 -8.47 0.22 36.86
CA SER A 554 -8.67 -0.48 38.12
C SER A 554 -10.07 -0.23 38.69
N ALA A 555 -10.64 0.95 38.43
CA ALA A 555 -12.03 1.27 38.77
C ALA A 555 -13.06 0.66 37.80
N SER A 556 -12.66 0.21 36.61
CA SER A 556 -13.55 -0.27 35.54
C SER A 556 -13.30 -1.74 35.10
N ARG A 557 -12.94 -2.64 36.02
CA ARG A 557 -12.83 -4.06 35.67
C ARG A 557 -14.21 -4.66 35.34
N PRO A 558 -14.36 -5.45 34.26
CA PRO A 558 -15.65 -5.95 33.79
C PRO A 558 -16.09 -7.21 34.56
N SER A 559 -16.13 -7.14 35.89
CA SER A 559 -17.06 -7.99 36.63
C SER A 559 -18.20 -7.11 37.09
N VAL A 560 -19.28 -7.10 36.30
CA VAL A 560 -20.51 -6.45 36.73
C VAL A 560 -21.10 -7.35 37.81
N ARG A 561 -20.89 -6.96 39.07
CA ARG A 561 -21.68 -7.52 40.18
C ARG A 561 -23.08 -6.96 40.05
N CYS A 562 -24.02 -7.80 39.66
CA CYS A 562 -25.43 -7.44 39.67
C CYS A 562 -25.89 -7.19 41.12
N SER A 563 -26.98 -6.45 41.29
CA SER A 563 -27.55 -6.12 42.61
C SER A 563 -27.95 -7.36 43.43
N ASP A 564 -28.05 -8.53 42.80
CA ASP A 564 -28.31 -9.83 43.42
C ASP A 564 -27.04 -10.58 43.85
N GLY A 565 -25.86 -9.95 43.72
CA GLY A 565 -24.57 -10.55 44.06
C GLY A 565 -24.03 -11.54 43.02
N LEU A 566 -24.70 -11.70 41.88
CA LEU A 566 -24.20 -12.52 40.79
C LEU A 566 -23.04 -11.83 40.08
N GLU A 567 -21.97 -12.59 39.85
CA GLU A 567 -20.80 -12.10 39.14
C GLU A 567 -20.92 -12.54 37.68
N ILE A 568 -21.18 -11.58 36.79
CA ILE A 568 -21.25 -11.85 35.36
C ILE A 568 -19.85 -11.72 34.76
N LEU A 569 -19.43 -12.77 34.04
CA LEU A 569 -18.16 -12.85 33.34
C LEU A 569 -18.41 -12.79 31.82
N THR A 570 -17.60 -12.02 31.12
CA THR A 570 -17.51 -12.07 29.65
C THR A 570 -16.24 -12.83 29.27
N LEU A 571 -16.43 -13.98 28.61
CA LEU A 571 -15.40 -14.90 28.18
C LEU A 571 -15.21 -14.77 26.66
N ASN A 572 -14.00 -14.98 26.17
CA ASN A 572 -13.72 -15.18 24.75
C ASN A 572 -13.44 -16.67 24.53
N VAL A 573 -14.37 -17.39 23.90
CA VAL A 573 -14.28 -18.83 23.68
C VAL A 573 -14.04 -19.08 22.20
N GLY A 574 -12.82 -19.48 21.83
CA GLY A 574 -12.45 -19.76 20.44
C GLY A 574 -12.66 -18.58 19.47
N GLY A 575 -12.63 -17.34 19.97
CA GLY A 575 -12.88 -16.11 19.19
C GLY A 575 -14.28 -15.52 19.37
N GLU A 576 -15.24 -16.26 19.95
CA GLU A 576 -16.60 -15.77 20.19
C GLU A 576 -16.78 -15.25 21.63
N LEU A 577 -17.51 -14.14 21.79
CA LEU A 577 -17.80 -13.58 23.10
C LEU A 577 -18.99 -14.29 23.76
N PHE A 578 -18.81 -14.67 25.01
CA PHE A 578 -19.80 -15.42 25.78
C PHE A 578 -19.96 -14.84 27.18
N THR A 579 -21.18 -14.44 27.53
CA THR A 579 -21.48 -13.84 28.84
C THR A 579 -22.15 -14.85 29.76
N VAL A 580 -21.59 -15.15 30.92
CA VAL A 580 -22.13 -16.16 31.85
C VAL A 580 -21.85 -15.79 33.31
N SER A 581 -22.75 -16.16 34.22
CA SER A 581 -22.47 -15.97 35.64
C SER A 581 -21.46 -17.00 36.13
N ARG A 582 -20.55 -16.57 37.01
CA ARG A 582 -19.60 -17.46 37.69
C ARG A 582 -20.34 -18.57 38.46
N GLN A 583 -21.46 -18.23 39.10
CA GLN A 583 -22.28 -19.17 39.85
C GLN A 583 -22.87 -20.30 38.99
N ILE A 584 -23.16 -20.04 37.70
CA ILE A 584 -23.61 -21.09 36.77
C ILE A 584 -22.46 -22.07 36.48
N MET A 585 -21.26 -21.57 36.21
CA MET A 585 -20.09 -22.41 35.92
C MET A 585 -19.69 -23.27 37.12
N LEU A 586 -19.79 -22.72 38.33
CA LEU A 586 -19.56 -23.45 39.59
C LEU A 586 -20.58 -24.55 39.89
N GLN A 587 -21.60 -24.76 39.05
CA GLN A 587 -22.48 -25.92 39.18
C GLN A 587 -21.84 -27.22 38.66
N ALA A 588 -20.79 -27.13 37.85
CA ALA A 588 -20.03 -28.29 37.43
C ALA A 588 -19.48 -29.06 38.66
N PRO A 589 -19.23 -30.38 38.55
CA PRO A 589 -18.68 -31.19 39.63
C PRO A 589 -17.38 -30.58 40.18
N PRO A 590 -17.15 -30.54 41.51
CA PRO A 590 -15.98 -29.86 42.08
C PRO A 590 -14.61 -30.34 41.56
N ASP A 591 -14.55 -31.60 41.14
CA ASP A 591 -13.40 -32.27 40.55
C ASP A 591 -13.27 -32.06 39.03
N SER A 592 -14.26 -31.45 38.38
CA SER A 592 -14.22 -31.13 36.96
C SER A 592 -13.27 -29.97 36.64
N LEU A 593 -12.64 -30.02 35.47
CA LEU A 593 -11.81 -28.93 34.97
C LEU A 593 -12.62 -27.63 34.86
N LEU A 594 -13.87 -27.71 34.40
CA LEU A 594 -14.75 -26.54 34.30
C LEU A 594 -15.01 -25.90 35.66
N HIS A 595 -15.18 -26.67 36.74
CA HIS A 595 -15.36 -26.08 38.06
C HIS A 595 -14.07 -25.41 38.55
N GLN A 596 -12.93 -26.09 38.44
CA GLN A 596 -11.62 -25.59 38.88
C GLN A 596 -11.23 -24.29 38.18
N MET A 597 -11.55 -24.18 36.89
CA MET A 597 -11.40 -22.98 36.09
C MET A 597 -12.10 -21.75 36.70
N PHE A 598 -13.21 -21.93 37.41
CA PHE A 598 -14.00 -20.83 37.96
C PHE A 598 -14.00 -20.75 39.48
N VAL A 599 -13.37 -21.67 40.23
CA VAL A 599 -13.28 -21.63 41.72
C VAL A 599 -12.26 -20.61 42.22
N GLU A 600 -11.14 -20.50 41.53
CA GLU A 600 -10.09 -19.53 41.83
C GLU A 600 -10.05 -18.46 40.72
N ASP A 601 -9.38 -17.34 40.91
CA ASP A 601 -9.09 -16.38 39.82
C ASP A 601 -8.08 -16.97 38.79
N THR A 602 -7.87 -18.30 38.77
CA THR A 602 -6.93 -19.02 37.92
C THR A 602 -7.21 -18.85 36.42
N VAL A 603 -8.48 -18.80 36.01
CA VAL A 603 -8.85 -18.44 34.62
C VAL A 603 -8.63 -16.97 34.31
N ARG A 604 -8.63 -16.08 35.31
CA ARG A 604 -8.31 -14.66 35.11
C ARG A 604 -6.82 -14.40 34.94
N LEU A 605 -5.95 -15.33 35.30
CA LEU A 605 -4.52 -15.07 35.43
C LEU A 605 -3.64 -15.70 34.35
N SER A 606 -4.12 -16.72 33.64
CA SER A 606 -3.26 -17.49 32.73
C SER A 606 -3.47 -17.21 31.25
N ASN A 607 -4.68 -16.88 30.80
CA ASN A 607 -4.97 -16.65 29.38
C ASN A 607 -6.01 -15.53 29.22
N LEU A 608 -5.57 -14.31 28.92
CA LEU A 608 -6.43 -13.18 28.61
C LEU A 608 -6.32 -12.81 27.13
N ASP A 609 -7.42 -12.39 26.52
CA ASP A 609 -7.41 -11.83 25.16
C ASP A 609 -6.92 -10.37 25.14
N ALA A 610 -6.85 -9.78 23.95
CA ALA A 610 -6.40 -8.39 23.77
C ALA A 610 -7.23 -7.35 24.56
N ASN A 611 -8.44 -7.71 25.01
CA ASN A 611 -9.32 -6.86 25.81
C ASN A 611 -9.32 -7.27 27.30
N GLN A 612 -8.31 -8.01 27.76
CA GLN A 612 -8.17 -8.47 29.14
C GLN A 612 -9.35 -9.36 29.62
N ARG A 613 -10.00 -10.07 28.69
CA ARG A 613 -11.08 -11.03 29.01
C ARG A 613 -10.51 -12.43 29.07
N PRO A 614 -11.00 -13.31 29.96
CA PRO A 614 -10.58 -14.70 29.96
C PRO A 614 -10.78 -15.36 28.60
N PHE A 615 -9.70 -15.91 28.05
CA PHE A 615 -9.67 -16.59 26.77
C PHE A 615 -9.65 -18.10 26.98
N LEU A 616 -10.63 -18.77 26.40
CA LEU A 616 -10.76 -20.23 26.40
C LEU A 616 -10.59 -20.72 24.95
N ASN A 617 -9.52 -21.47 24.69
CA ASN A 617 -9.27 -22.02 23.37
C ASN A 617 -10.08 -23.31 23.11
N TYR A 618 -11.41 -23.19 23.11
CA TYR A 618 -12.34 -24.29 22.86
C TYR A 618 -13.32 -23.93 21.72
N PRO A 619 -13.95 -24.92 21.07
CA PRO A 619 -15.00 -24.66 20.09
C PRO A 619 -16.20 -23.95 20.74
N ALA A 620 -16.47 -22.71 20.31
CA ALA A 620 -17.50 -21.84 20.90
C ALA A 620 -18.89 -22.49 20.96
N THR A 621 -19.30 -23.13 19.86
CA THR A 621 -20.60 -23.79 19.74
C THR A 621 -20.78 -24.93 20.74
N ALA A 622 -19.76 -25.78 20.93
CA ALA A 622 -19.83 -26.88 21.88
C ALA A 622 -19.88 -26.37 23.34
N PHE A 623 -19.07 -25.35 23.65
CA PHE A 623 -19.06 -24.72 24.97
C PHE A 623 -20.42 -24.07 25.29
N ARG A 624 -21.07 -23.44 24.30
CA ARG A 624 -22.40 -22.85 24.44
C ARG A 624 -23.44 -23.87 24.89
N TYR A 625 -23.50 -25.06 24.27
CA TYR A 625 -24.44 -26.11 24.67
C TYR A 625 -24.24 -26.56 26.12
N ILE A 626 -22.99 -26.75 26.55
CA ILE A 626 -22.66 -27.12 27.93
C ILE A 626 -23.09 -26.01 28.90
N ALA A 627 -22.74 -24.77 28.61
CA ALA A 627 -23.09 -23.62 29.42
C ALA A 627 -24.62 -23.40 29.53
N ASP A 628 -25.35 -23.59 28.44
CA ASP A 628 -26.81 -23.49 28.41
C ASP A 628 -27.48 -24.61 29.23
N HIS A 629 -26.93 -25.82 29.20
CA HIS A 629 -27.41 -26.91 30.05
C HIS A 629 -27.26 -26.57 31.54
N LEU A 630 -26.13 -25.97 31.94
CA LEU A 630 -25.92 -25.49 33.31
C LEU A 630 -26.87 -24.34 33.69
N ARG A 631 -27.19 -23.44 32.75
CA ARG A 631 -28.19 -22.37 32.97
C ARG A 631 -29.57 -22.96 33.25
N LEU A 632 -30.00 -23.94 32.46
CA LEU A 632 -31.28 -24.61 32.66
C LEU A 632 -31.32 -25.32 34.02
N LEU A 633 -30.24 -26.02 34.37
CA LEU A 633 -30.11 -26.70 35.66
C LEU A 633 -30.20 -25.72 36.85
N ALA A 634 -29.60 -24.54 36.70
CA ALA A 634 -29.64 -23.47 37.68
C ALA A 634 -31.05 -22.93 37.95
N GLN A 635 -31.87 -22.87 36.90
CA GLN A 635 -33.22 -22.28 36.93
C GLN A 635 -34.27 -23.29 37.37
N LEU A 636 -34.07 -24.59 37.10
CA LEU A 636 -35.01 -25.65 37.45
C LEU A 636 -35.20 -25.76 38.97
N PRO A 637 -36.46 -25.92 39.46
CA PRO A 637 -36.73 -26.28 40.85
C PRO A 637 -36.09 -27.63 41.22
N LYS A 638 -35.70 -27.79 42.49
CA LYS A 638 -35.09 -29.04 42.99
C LYS A 638 -35.94 -30.31 42.81
N THR A 639 -37.24 -30.15 42.63
CA THR A 639 -38.19 -31.25 42.38
C THR A 639 -38.22 -31.70 40.93
N ASN A 640 -37.70 -30.90 40.01
CA ASN A 640 -37.75 -31.17 38.58
C ASN A 640 -36.44 -31.80 38.12
N VAL A 641 -36.54 -32.65 37.10
CA VAL A 641 -35.40 -33.35 36.50
C VAL A 641 -35.17 -32.81 35.09
N LEU A 642 -33.96 -32.34 34.82
CA LEU A 642 -33.47 -32.02 33.49
C LEU A 642 -32.96 -33.29 32.83
N GLN A 643 -33.47 -33.61 31.65
CA GLN A 643 -32.97 -34.73 30.86
C GLN A 643 -31.56 -34.45 30.34
N PRO A 644 -30.75 -35.47 30.04
CA PRO A 644 -29.45 -35.29 29.41
C PRO A 644 -29.53 -34.39 28.16
N LEU A 645 -28.45 -33.65 27.93
CA LEU A 645 -28.30 -32.70 26.84
C LEU A 645 -28.44 -33.40 25.48
N THR A 646 -29.52 -33.07 24.76
CA THR A 646 -29.71 -33.48 23.36
C THR A 646 -29.14 -32.40 22.44
N VAL A 647 -28.21 -32.78 21.56
CA VAL A 647 -27.59 -31.89 20.58
C VAL A 647 -27.81 -32.40 19.16
N PRO A 648 -27.83 -31.51 18.14
CA PRO A 648 -27.91 -31.93 16.75
C PRO A 648 -26.77 -32.92 16.40
N PRO A 649 -27.01 -33.92 15.53
CA PRO A 649 -25.99 -34.91 15.17
C PRO A 649 -24.67 -34.31 14.66
N SER A 650 -24.74 -33.14 14.00
CA SER A 650 -23.56 -32.40 13.52
C SER A 650 -22.63 -31.91 14.64
N HIS A 651 -23.13 -31.78 15.87
CA HIS A 651 -22.37 -31.26 17.02
C HIS A 651 -22.14 -32.30 18.12
N GLU A 652 -22.78 -33.48 18.04
CA GLU A 652 -22.73 -34.49 19.10
C GLU A 652 -21.30 -34.88 19.48
N LYS A 653 -20.47 -35.17 18.47
CA LYS A 653 -19.07 -35.55 18.71
C LYS A 653 -18.29 -34.44 19.43
N GLN A 654 -18.37 -33.20 18.94
CA GLN A 654 -17.64 -32.07 19.52
C GLN A 654 -18.11 -31.74 20.95
N VAL A 655 -19.42 -31.82 21.21
CA VAL A 655 -19.99 -31.58 22.54
C VAL A 655 -19.57 -32.68 23.51
N ARG A 656 -19.60 -33.94 23.08
CA ARG A 656 -19.16 -35.08 23.90
C ARG A 656 -17.68 -34.99 24.25
N GLU A 657 -16.81 -34.75 23.27
CA GLU A 657 -15.38 -34.58 23.49
C GLU A 657 -15.08 -33.41 24.42
N LEU A 658 -15.72 -32.25 24.21
CA LEU A 658 -15.52 -31.10 25.09
C LEU A 658 -16.07 -31.34 26.51
N ALA A 659 -17.23 -32.00 26.65
CA ALA A 659 -17.79 -32.34 27.95
C ALA A 659 -16.88 -33.30 28.73
N TRP A 660 -16.26 -34.27 28.05
CA TRP A 660 -15.24 -35.15 28.63
C TRP A 660 -13.99 -34.36 29.08
N ILE A 661 -13.43 -33.51 28.21
CA ILE A 661 -12.28 -32.65 28.54
C ILE A 661 -12.57 -31.76 29.75
N LEU A 662 -13.76 -31.17 29.81
CA LEU A 662 -14.18 -30.28 30.88
C LEU A 662 -14.55 -31.02 32.17
N GLY A 663 -14.62 -32.36 32.17
CA GLY A 663 -14.99 -33.18 33.32
C GLY A 663 -16.48 -33.11 33.68
N VAL A 664 -17.35 -32.85 32.70
CA VAL A 664 -18.80 -32.67 32.88
C VAL A 664 -19.65 -33.66 32.09
N GLU A 665 -19.04 -34.62 31.37
CA GLU A 665 -19.74 -35.60 30.52
C GLU A 665 -20.87 -36.33 31.26
N ASP A 666 -20.59 -36.94 32.42
CA ASP A 666 -21.61 -37.72 33.13
C ASP A 666 -22.81 -36.89 33.58
N MET A 667 -22.54 -35.64 33.97
CA MET A 667 -23.55 -34.69 34.42
C MET A 667 -24.42 -34.18 33.26
N VAL A 668 -23.82 -33.89 32.10
CA VAL A 668 -24.55 -33.27 30.98
C VAL A 668 -25.09 -34.28 29.97
N LEU A 669 -24.46 -35.43 29.79
CA LEU A 669 -24.81 -36.39 28.72
C LEU A 669 -25.31 -37.76 29.21
N CYS A 670 -24.94 -38.18 30.42
CA CYS A 670 -25.24 -39.56 30.86
C CYS A 670 -26.44 -39.65 31.81
N THR A 671 -26.58 -38.70 32.74
CA THR A 671 -27.51 -38.85 33.86
C THR A 671 -28.50 -37.67 33.96
N PRO A 672 -29.80 -37.92 34.10
CA PRO A 672 -30.76 -36.87 34.39
C PRO A 672 -30.40 -36.13 35.69
N GLN A 673 -30.48 -34.80 35.70
CA GLN A 673 -30.04 -33.96 36.80
C GLN A 673 -31.23 -33.27 37.49
N TYR A 674 -31.26 -33.25 38.82
CA TYR A 674 -32.24 -32.46 39.56
C TYR A 674 -31.88 -30.97 39.55
N GLY A 675 -32.91 -30.12 39.43
CA GLY A 675 -32.75 -28.67 39.49
C GLY A 675 -32.02 -28.18 40.73
N ARG A 676 -31.40 -27.00 40.64
CA ARG A 676 -30.65 -26.41 41.77
C ARG A 676 -31.29 -25.15 42.35
N ASN A 677 -32.38 -24.65 41.77
CA ASN A 677 -33.04 -23.44 42.25
C ASN A 677 -33.72 -23.69 43.61
N GLY A 678 -33.16 -23.09 44.66
CA GLY A 678 -33.60 -23.25 46.04
C GLY A 678 -34.57 -22.17 46.55
N LYS A 679 -35.13 -21.31 45.70
CA LYS A 679 -36.06 -20.25 46.16
C LYS A 679 -37.48 -20.75 46.51
N ALA A 680 -37.77 -22.04 46.39
CA ALA A 680 -39.05 -22.61 46.80
C ALA A 680 -38.99 -23.13 48.25
N ALA A 681 -39.93 -22.61 49.04
CA ALA A 681 -40.25 -22.85 50.44
C ALA A 681 -39.98 -24.25 51.01
N ALA A 682 -39.62 -24.24 52.29
CA ALA A 682 -39.55 -25.38 53.18
C ALA A 682 -40.80 -26.27 53.08
N LEU A 683 -40.61 -27.54 52.73
CA LEU A 683 -41.38 -28.69 53.19
C LEU A 683 -40.55 -29.95 52.92
N ARG A 684 -39.96 -30.50 53.99
CA ARG A 684 -39.32 -31.82 53.99
C ARG A 684 -40.39 -32.91 54.04
N PRO A 685 -40.14 -34.06 53.38
CA PRO A 685 -40.14 -35.30 54.15
C PRO A 685 -38.83 -36.08 53.97
N GLN A 686 -38.40 -36.69 55.07
CA GLN A 686 -37.30 -37.65 55.13
C GLN A 686 -37.66 -38.96 54.41
N LEU A 687 -36.72 -39.52 53.67
CA LEU A 687 -36.50 -40.95 53.37
C LEU A 687 -35.14 -40.99 52.66
N GLY A 688 -34.07 -41.57 53.19
CA GLY A 688 -33.87 -42.99 53.46
C GLY A 688 -32.65 -43.41 52.64
N ARG A 689 -31.45 -43.37 53.23
CA ARG A 689 -30.19 -43.78 52.58
C ARG A 689 -30.23 -45.29 52.30
N SER A 690 -29.91 -45.71 51.07
CA SER A 690 -29.45 -47.06 50.80
C SER A 690 -28.16 -47.03 49.99
N PHE A 691 -27.16 -47.72 50.55
CA PHE A 691 -25.91 -48.10 49.91
C PHE A 691 -26.16 -48.91 48.63
N CYS A 692 -25.32 -48.73 47.60
CA CYS A 692 -24.78 -49.87 46.87
C CYS A 692 -23.46 -49.51 46.17
N CYS A 693 -22.39 -50.14 46.63
CA CYS A 693 -21.08 -50.17 46.03
C CYS A 693 -20.94 -51.55 45.36
N MET A 694 -20.68 -51.63 44.04
CA MET A 694 -20.02 -52.80 43.44
C MET A 694 -19.29 -52.45 42.15
N ARG A 695 -17.97 -52.69 42.19
CA ARG A 695 -17.08 -52.95 41.07
C ARG A 695 -17.56 -54.16 40.26
N ARG A 696 -17.32 -54.17 38.94
CA ARG A 696 -16.88 -55.37 38.21
C ARG A 696 -15.93 -55.02 37.06
N ARG A 697 -14.79 -55.70 37.06
CA ARG A 697 -13.77 -55.78 36.00
C ARG A 697 -14.20 -56.81 34.95
N ALA A 698 -13.88 -56.48 33.70
CA ALA A 698 -13.39 -57.30 32.58
C ALA A 698 -13.87 -58.75 32.38
N GLN A 699 -14.31 -59.04 31.14
CA GLN A 699 -13.92 -60.26 30.44
C GLN A 699 -13.78 -60.00 28.93
N HIS A 700 -12.62 -60.39 28.41
CA HIS A 700 -12.26 -60.51 27.00
C HIS A 700 -13.12 -61.57 26.29
N GLY A 701 -13.35 -61.35 24.99
CA GLY A 701 -13.81 -62.37 24.05
C GLY A 701 -13.33 -62.04 22.65
N GLU A 702 -12.29 -62.74 22.20
CA GLU A 702 -11.78 -62.77 20.83
C GLU A 702 -12.84 -63.35 19.88
N ILE A 703 -12.99 -62.77 18.68
CA ILE A 703 -13.43 -63.53 17.50
C ILE A 703 -12.57 -63.12 16.30
N SER A 704 -11.89 -64.12 15.75
CA SER A 704 -11.00 -64.10 14.61
C SER A 704 -11.76 -64.15 13.28
N SER A 705 -11.24 -63.38 12.32
CA SER A 705 -11.13 -63.66 10.87
C SER A 705 -12.15 -64.56 10.16
N GLN A 706 -12.81 -64.03 9.12
CA GLN A 706 -12.93 -64.73 7.84
C GLN A 706 -12.87 -63.74 6.67
N LEU A 707 -11.93 -64.03 5.76
CA LEU A 707 -11.69 -63.41 4.47
C LEU A 707 -12.71 -63.93 3.45
N SER A 708 -13.17 -63.07 2.55
CA SER A 708 -13.58 -63.50 1.20
C SER A 708 -13.22 -62.43 0.17
N ASN A 709 -12.27 -62.80 -0.69
CA ASN A 709 -12.02 -62.21 -2.00
C ASN A 709 -13.26 -62.31 -2.88
N SER A 710 -13.49 -61.28 -3.70
CA SER A 710 -14.10 -61.45 -5.01
C SER A 710 -13.62 -60.34 -5.95
N SER A 711 -12.80 -60.74 -6.92
CA SER A 711 -12.41 -59.97 -8.10
C SER A 711 -13.22 -60.47 -9.31
N GLN A 712 -13.36 -59.60 -10.32
CA GLN A 712 -13.89 -59.79 -11.69
C GLN A 712 -15.42 -59.70 -11.81
N VAL A 713 -16.01 -58.87 -12.68
CA VAL A 713 -15.67 -58.50 -14.08
C VAL A 713 -15.45 -57.00 -14.27
#